data_AF-F6DMF9-F1
#
_entry.id   AF-F6DMF9-F1
#
_cell.length_a   1.000
_cell.length_b   1.000
_cell.length_c   1.000
_cell.angle_alpha   90.00
_cell.angle_beta   90.00
_cell.angle_gamma   90.00
#
_symmetry.space_group_name_H-M   'P 1'
#
loop_
_entity.id
_entity.type
_entity.pdbx_description
1 polymer ?
#
loop_
_entity_poly.entity_id
_entity_poly.type
_entity_poly.pdbx_seq_one_letter_code
_entity_poly.pdbx_strand_id
1 'polypeptide(L)'
;MAKFNRDQHPSDKSSNSSHDARQSKGNFEYVGAPYNFIDFPRRWVARYDGFEQLPPHDRYGDGLLSGSIDLKWKAETPVFIGHKEEGFFRNHQGFAIPGSSMRGMIRSHIQILGMCNYRDDIENQWFLYRDMASRNQRLKAQYRANLGIVSHNIQSAQQQERGALPDKLKAGYVEKGEDGKYYIFPAQQDKKGVQMYRISERHLRRMKLPPDKVKLMYKKEFWEQDINKLTPQDINKEYYDKHGYRPYYVPVCYTMDAAKGKVGKIVIKDAVSAEGQMEEGYLLSSGYMYAGKSGKLTHYIIRAAEENIPGRAIDKTYVDAYNTDLIRKKYKGNERLDKEYEFYHLPEEAGRRKPIFYVETAGKITYFGFTPYLRIFYDYSVHQGIPQAFRAGDQLDYCKSLFGFSAYPSSNDGELAEPDAVQAYKSRISFEDMQAVGNPCEMDPIPLILAEPKATAYPLYLKQPDAPSTGELATYNEPNFTIRGMKRYWFKEEERLEKNHKKNDRILSYLRPLPKDTYFQGRIRFSNLAQDELGLLLWAIMLEAESKVQIGKGKPYGYGRMKLKREEVILQLEDLAIKYGSRLTFASDYLKPGCPEKYIQAYWKYMQEKYQIDIRQEPHVQSFLMMAKQVLRNEQVRYMEIERQANGEKNNEYKGLHPLSSVKDVVEGKVVRRATVRRSNKSSGSSGITENGGKSKSSRSKTVTGCEISATDNHNELQVKDLPAWKVKLMNMVNTGKND
;
A
#
# COMPACT_ATOMS: atom_id res chain seq x y z
N MET A 1 34.26 64.67 23.58
CA MET A 1 34.03 65.28 24.91
C MET A 1 32.55 65.63 25.02
N ALA A 2 31.94 65.30 26.17
CA ALA A 2 30.61 65.69 26.70
C ALA A 2 29.37 65.34 25.82
N LYS A 3 28.54 64.33 26.18
CA LYS A 3 27.49 64.33 27.23
C LYS A 3 26.71 65.66 27.28
N PHE A 4 25.42 65.63 26.99
CA PHE A 4 24.37 65.71 28.02
C PHE A 4 23.00 65.39 27.41
N ASN A 5 22.18 64.75 28.22
CA ASN A 5 20.83 64.25 27.95
C ASN A 5 19.92 64.84 29.04
N ARG A 6 18.59 64.78 28.81
CA ARG A 6 17.45 65.11 29.71
C ARG A 6 17.02 66.59 29.77
N ASP A 7 15.74 66.97 29.76
CA ASP A 7 14.46 66.28 30.04
C ASP A 7 13.28 67.05 29.41
N GLN A 8 12.13 66.35 29.25
CA GLN A 8 10.75 66.75 29.62
C GLN A 8 9.66 66.34 28.59
N HIS A 9 8.91 65.29 28.95
CA HIS A 9 7.51 65.00 28.58
C HIS A 9 6.55 66.04 29.24
N PRO A 10 5.20 66.08 29.02
CA PRO A 10 4.27 65.19 28.30
C PRO A 10 3.16 65.91 27.47
N SER A 11 2.34 65.18 26.67
CA SER A 11 0.86 65.19 26.77
C SER A 11 0.15 64.47 25.62
N ASP A 12 -0.86 63.70 26.04
CA ASP A 12 -1.82 62.84 25.36
C ASP A 12 -2.78 63.46 24.31
N LYS A 13 -3.45 62.55 23.56
CA LYS A 13 -4.67 62.67 22.70
C LYS A 13 -4.48 63.27 21.29
N SER A 14 -5.07 62.78 20.19
CA SER A 14 -6.09 61.75 19.91
C SER A 14 -6.24 61.60 18.39
N SER A 15 -6.68 60.40 17.92
CA SER A 15 -7.44 60.11 16.67
C SER A 15 -6.85 60.52 15.30
N ASN A 16 -6.90 59.77 14.19
CA ASN A 16 -7.80 58.70 13.81
C ASN A 16 -7.24 57.91 12.61
N SER A 17 -7.49 56.60 12.63
CA SER A 17 -7.86 55.70 11.52
C SER A 17 -7.12 55.72 10.17
N SER A 18 -6.43 54.62 9.88
CA SER A 18 -6.69 53.87 8.64
C SER A 18 -6.64 52.37 8.93
N HIS A 19 -7.71 51.68 8.53
CA HIS A 19 -7.93 50.25 8.72
C HIS A 19 -6.97 49.44 7.85
N ASP A 20 -6.01 48.78 8.49
CA ASP A 20 -5.26 47.70 7.86
C ASP A 20 -5.86 46.37 8.33
N ALA A 21 -6.62 45.74 7.43
CA ALA A 21 -7.21 44.43 7.64
C ALA A 21 -6.09 43.38 7.69
N ARG A 22 -5.56 43.15 8.90
CA ARG A 22 -4.71 41.98 9.20
C ARG A 22 -5.53 40.71 8.97
N GLN A 23 -5.42 40.14 7.77
CA GLN A 23 -5.79 38.76 7.51
C GLN A 23 -5.10 37.87 8.56
N SER A 24 -5.91 37.21 9.37
CA SER A 24 -5.43 36.24 10.35
C SER A 24 -4.65 35.15 9.62
N LYS A 25 -3.42 34.88 10.08
CA LYS A 25 -2.66 33.69 9.68
C LYS A 25 -3.44 32.46 10.14
N GLY A 26 -4.33 31.96 9.27
CA GLY A 26 -5.01 30.69 9.47
C GLY A 26 -3.98 29.59 9.71
N ASN A 27 -4.14 28.85 10.80
CA ASN A 27 -3.32 27.71 11.15
C ASN A 27 -3.70 26.57 10.19
N PHE A 28 -3.03 26.45 9.05
CA PHE A 28 -3.36 25.45 8.03
C PHE A 28 -3.00 24.04 8.53
N GLU A 29 -4.01 23.19 8.71
CA GLU A 29 -3.81 21.84 9.27
C GLU A 29 -3.21 20.85 8.26
N TYR A 30 -2.29 20.00 8.73
CA TYR A 30 -1.63 18.95 7.96
C TYR A 30 -2.61 17.81 7.61
N VAL A 31 -2.65 17.38 6.34
CA VAL A 31 -3.64 16.41 5.83
C VAL A 31 -3.10 14.97 5.75
N GLY A 32 -1.80 14.76 5.95
CA GLY A 32 -1.21 13.45 6.24
C GLY A 32 -0.54 12.74 5.06
N ALA A 33 -0.88 13.11 3.84
CA ALA A 33 -0.26 12.56 2.64
C ALA A 33 -0.30 13.57 1.49
N PRO A 34 0.61 13.44 0.49
CA PRO A 34 0.57 14.23 -0.75
C PRO A 34 -0.54 13.82 -1.71
N TYR A 35 -1.39 12.87 -1.33
CA TYR A 35 -2.45 12.32 -2.14
C TYR A 35 -3.72 12.12 -1.33
N ASN A 36 -4.84 12.03 -2.03
CA ASN A 36 -6.09 11.52 -1.52
C ASN A 36 -6.70 10.53 -2.55
N PHE A 37 -7.93 10.12 -2.36
CA PHE A 37 -8.63 9.18 -3.23
C PHE A 37 -9.92 9.81 -3.74
N ILE A 38 -10.21 9.56 -5.01
CA ILE A 38 -11.52 9.76 -5.59
C ILE A 38 -12.33 8.51 -5.31
N ASP A 39 -13.43 8.67 -4.59
CA ASP A 39 -14.32 7.58 -4.24
C ASP A 39 -14.84 6.82 -5.46
N PHE A 40 -15.20 5.55 -5.26
CA PHE A 40 -16.02 4.83 -6.22
C PHE A 40 -17.36 5.57 -6.43
N PRO A 41 -17.86 5.66 -7.67
CA PRO A 41 -19.23 6.07 -7.88
C PRO A 41 -20.20 5.08 -7.20
N ARG A 42 -21.44 5.51 -6.91
CA ARG A 42 -22.45 4.62 -6.31
C ARG A 42 -22.81 3.43 -7.20
N ARG A 43 -22.76 3.63 -8.52
CA ARG A 43 -22.92 2.63 -9.58
C ARG A 43 -21.96 2.95 -10.72
N TRP A 44 -21.60 1.99 -11.55
CA TRP A 44 -20.87 2.27 -12.79
C TRP A 44 -21.84 2.32 -13.98
N VAL A 45 -21.37 2.82 -15.12
CA VAL A 45 -22.14 2.93 -16.36
C VAL A 45 -21.58 2.00 -17.43
N ALA A 46 -22.40 1.03 -17.84
CA ALA A 46 -22.18 0.26 -19.06
C ALA A 46 -22.63 1.09 -20.27
N ARG A 47 -21.73 1.30 -21.22
CA ARG A 47 -22.03 2.02 -22.47
C ARG A 47 -22.56 1.09 -23.55
N TYR A 48 -22.09 -0.15 -23.56
CA TYR A 48 -22.51 -1.21 -24.47
C TYR A 48 -22.77 -2.49 -23.67
N ASP A 49 -23.81 -3.23 -24.02
CA ASP A 49 -24.18 -4.46 -23.29
C ASP A 49 -23.23 -5.62 -23.60
N GLY A 50 -22.58 -5.60 -24.76
CA GLY A 50 -21.67 -6.66 -25.19
C GLY A 50 -20.86 -6.30 -26.43
N PHE A 51 -19.96 -7.20 -26.81
CA PHE A 51 -19.00 -7.00 -27.91
C PHE A 51 -19.66 -6.67 -29.25
N GLU A 52 -20.80 -7.31 -29.57
CA GLU A 52 -21.52 -7.11 -30.84
C GLU A 52 -22.06 -5.69 -31.03
N GLN A 53 -22.20 -4.91 -29.96
CA GLN A 53 -22.64 -3.52 -30.03
C GLN A 53 -21.47 -2.53 -30.22
N LEU A 54 -20.21 -3.00 -30.12
CA LEU A 54 -19.05 -2.13 -30.31
C LEU A 54 -18.94 -1.69 -31.76
N PRO A 55 -18.60 -0.42 -32.03
CA PRO A 55 -18.36 0.04 -33.39
C PRO A 55 -17.23 -0.76 -34.05
N PRO A 56 -17.44 -1.25 -35.28
CA PRO A 56 -16.43 -2.05 -35.96
C PRO A 56 -15.26 -1.16 -36.44
N HIS A 57 -14.13 -1.80 -36.73
CA HIS A 57 -12.92 -1.12 -37.23
C HIS A 57 -12.76 -1.20 -38.75
N ASP A 58 -13.55 -2.04 -39.43
CA ASP A 58 -13.45 -2.32 -40.87
C ASP A 58 -14.27 -1.35 -41.74
N ARG A 59 -15.14 -0.54 -41.13
CA ARG A 59 -16.01 0.42 -41.82
C ARG A 59 -16.28 1.64 -40.96
N TYR A 60 -16.68 2.74 -41.60
CA TYR A 60 -17.23 3.89 -40.89
C TYR A 60 -18.70 3.65 -40.55
N GLY A 61 -19.09 3.90 -39.30
CA GLY A 61 -20.47 3.71 -38.86
C GLY A 61 -21.34 4.93 -39.13
N ASP A 62 -22.60 4.70 -39.50
CA ASP A 62 -23.57 5.77 -39.71
C ASP A 62 -23.79 6.58 -38.43
N GLY A 63 -23.68 7.91 -38.54
CA GLY A 63 -23.82 8.83 -37.40
C GLY A 63 -22.65 8.82 -36.41
N LEU A 64 -21.61 8.02 -36.64
CA LEU A 64 -20.39 8.03 -35.84
C LEU A 64 -19.37 9.03 -36.39
N LEU A 65 -18.55 9.56 -35.48
CA LEU A 65 -17.61 10.64 -35.75
C LEU A 65 -16.18 10.11 -35.80
N SER A 66 -15.43 10.55 -36.80
CA SER A 66 -13.99 10.34 -36.90
C SER A 66 -13.30 11.69 -37.07
N GLY A 67 -12.06 11.81 -36.61
CA GLY A 67 -11.36 13.09 -36.64
C GLY A 67 -10.13 13.17 -35.75
N SER A 68 -9.75 14.40 -35.42
CA SER A 68 -8.62 14.71 -34.57
C SER A 68 -8.88 15.88 -33.63
N ILE A 69 -8.16 15.88 -32.51
CA ILE A 69 -8.12 16.96 -31.53
C ILE A 69 -6.66 17.38 -31.41
N ASP A 70 -6.35 18.59 -31.87
CA ASP A 70 -5.07 19.24 -31.61
C ASP A 70 -5.16 20.01 -30.30
N LEU A 71 -4.11 19.90 -29.47
CA LEU A 71 -4.09 20.51 -28.15
C LEU A 71 -2.68 20.95 -27.74
N LYS A 72 -2.63 21.98 -26.90
CA LYS A 72 -1.38 22.52 -26.37
C LYS A 72 -1.44 22.75 -24.86
N TRP A 73 -0.43 22.26 -24.18
CA TRP A 73 -0.28 22.39 -22.73
C TRP A 73 0.95 23.21 -22.37
N LYS A 74 0.82 23.97 -21.28
CA LYS A 74 1.91 24.74 -20.68
C LYS A 74 2.30 24.12 -19.34
N ALA A 75 3.58 23.89 -19.12
CA ALA A 75 4.13 23.52 -17.83
C ALA A 75 4.04 24.68 -16.84
N GLU A 76 3.30 24.52 -15.74
CA GLU A 76 3.26 25.51 -14.65
C GLU A 76 4.34 25.28 -13.58
N THR A 77 4.90 24.07 -13.56
CA THR A 77 6.04 23.63 -12.75
C THR A 77 6.97 22.82 -13.65
N PRO A 78 8.25 22.64 -13.30
CA PRO A 78 9.13 21.77 -14.07
C PRO A 78 8.52 20.38 -14.25
N VAL A 79 8.73 19.80 -15.43
CA VAL A 79 8.10 18.52 -15.82
C VAL A 79 9.19 17.50 -16.00
N PHE A 80 8.97 16.30 -15.48
CA PHE A 80 9.86 15.18 -15.69
C PHE A 80 9.12 13.96 -16.22
N ILE A 81 9.50 13.50 -17.41
CA ILE A 81 9.09 12.22 -17.95
C ILE A 81 10.33 11.42 -18.28
N GLY A 82 10.57 10.36 -17.50
CA GLY A 82 11.81 9.59 -17.60
C GLY A 82 11.79 8.59 -18.74
N HIS A 83 12.93 8.46 -19.42
CA HIS A 83 13.30 7.27 -20.19
C HIS A 83 14.34 6.46 -19.38
N LYS A 84 14.85 5.34 -19.90
CA LYS A 84 15.78 4.40 -19.22
C LYS A 84 17.09 5.02 -18.70
N GLU A 85 17.38 6.27 -19.07
CA GLU A 85 18.51 7.09 -18.63
C GLU A 85 17.95 8.34 -17.92
N GLU A 86 18.67 8.91 -16.96
CA GLU A 86 18.21 9.98 -16.04
C GLU A 86 17.69 11.29 -16.69
N GLY A 87 17.70 11.37 -18.02
CA GLY A 87 17.19 12.47 -18.84
C GLY A 87 15.69 12.42 -19.15
N PHE A 88 15.18 13.53 -19.65
CA PHE A 88 13.81 13.69 -20.16
C PHE A 88 13.62 12.91 -21.46
N PHE A 89 12.42 12.35 -21.68
CA PHE A 89 12.09 11.59 -22.87
C PHE A 89 12.31 12.38 -24.17
N ARG A 90 12.95 11.73 -25.15
CA ARG A 90 13.15 12.28 -26.49
C ARG A 90 12.65 11.30 -27.54
N ASN A 91 11.95 11.82 -28.54
CA ASN A 91 11.64 11.12 -29.77
C ASN A 91 12.55 11.64 -30.90
N HIS A 92 12.25 11.28 -32.16
CA HIS A 92 13.05 11.71 -33.31
C HIS A 92 13.03 13.22 -33.60
N GLN A 93 12.09 13.98 -33.01
CA GLN A 93 11.95 15.44 -33.15
C GLN A 93 12.55 16.21 -31.96
N GLY A 94 12.98 15.51 -30.90
CA GLY A 94 13.54 16.12 -29.70
C GLY A 94 12.73 15.79 -28.45
N PHE A 95 12.66 16.71 -27.50
CA PHE A 95 11.95 16.47 -26.23
C PHE A 95 10.44 16.36 -26.43
N ALA A 96 9.83 15.37 -25.79
CA ALA A 96 8.38 15.15 -25.90
C ALA A 96 7.78 14.51 -24.65
N ILE A 97 6.46 14.63 -24.50
CA ILE A 97 5.68 13.79 -23.60
C ILE A 97 5.20 12.57 -24.41
N PRO A 98 5.53 11.33 -24.02
CA PRO A 98 5.06 10.15 -24.72
C PRO A 98 3.54 10.10 -24.81
N GLY A 99 3.01 9.73 -25.98
CA GLY A 99 1.58 9.53 -26.20
C GLY A 99 0.97 8.54 -25.21
N SER A 100 1.75 7.55 -24.73
CA SER A 100 1.35 6.60 -23.69
C SER A 100 1.10 7.25 -22.31
N SER A 101 1.89 8.27 -21.95
CA SER A 101 1.71 9.03 -20.70
C SER A 101 0.44 9.87 -20.76
N MET A 102 0.20 10.49 -21.92
CA MET A 102 -1.01 11.26 -22.20
C MET A 102 -2.25 10.37 -22.19
N ARG A 103 -2.19 9.23 -22.90
CA ARG A 103 -3.21 8.18 -22.92
C ARG A 103 -3.58 7.73 -21.51
N GLY A 104 -2.60 7.41 -20.67
CA GLY A 104 -2.84 6.96 -19.30
C GLY A 104 -3.50 8.03 -18.43
N MET A 105 -3.08 9.29 -18.59
CA MET A 105 -3.67 10.41 -17.85
C MET A 105 -5.12 10.66 -18.25
N ILE A 106 -5.43 10.74 -19.55
CA ILE A 106 -6.81 10.94 -20.04
C ILE A 106 -7.70 9.73 -19.75
N ARG A 107 -7.19 8.50 -19.89
CA ARG A 107 -7.91 7.27 -19.50
C ARG A 107 -8.38 7.35 -18.06
N SER A 108 -7.51 7.81 -17.15
CA SER A 108 -7.88 7.95 -15.74
C SER A 108 -8.95 9.01 -15.50
N HIS A 109 -9.05 10.05 -16.33
CA HIS A 109 -10.14 11.03 -16.26
C HIS A 109 -11.43 10.42 -16.79
N ILE A 110 -11.39 9.72 -17.92
CA ILE A 110 -12.53 9.00 -18.49
C ILE A 110 -13.09 7.98 -17.49
N GLN A 111 -12.23 7.25 -16.77
CA GLN A 111 -12.67 6.30 -15.74
C GLN A 111 -13.53 6.97 -14.66
N ILE A 112 -13.17 8.19 -14.24
CA ILE A 112 -13.90 8.95 -13.23
C ILE A 112 -15.14 9.58 -13.84
N LEU A 113 -14.96 10.41 -14.88
CA LEU A 113 -16.02 11.23 -15.48
C LEU A 113 -17.07 10.38 -16.21
N GLY A 114 -16.68 9.21 -16.71
CA GLY A 114 -17.56 8.25 -17.38
C GLY A 114 -18.15 7.19 -16.44
N MET A 115 -17.90 7.26 -15.13
CA MET A 115 -18.33 6.28 -14.13
C MET A 115 -17.98 4.83 -14.53
N CYS A 116 -16.75 4.61 -14.99
CA CYS A 116 -16.32 3.31 -15.52
C CYS A 116 -16.07 2.28 -14.40
N ASN A 117 -16.11 1.00 -14.74
CA ASN A 117 -15.72 -0.09 -13.86
C ASN A 117 -14.21 -0.35 -13.98
N TYR A 118 -13.44 0.30 -13.10
CA TYR A 118 -11.98 0.16 -13.04
C TYR A 118 -11.50 -0.93 -12.06
N ARG A 119 -12.33 -1.96 -11.79
CA ARG A 119 -11.94 -3.12 -10.96
C ARG A 119 -10.67 -3.78 -11.49
N ASP A 120 -10.59 -3.97 -12.80
CA ASP A 120 -9.46 -4.65 -13.47
C ASP A 120 -8.16 -3.81 -13.44
N ASP A 121 -8.28 -2.49 -13.16
CA ASP A 121 -7.14 -1.61 -12.92
C ASP A 121 -6.60 -1.70 -11.48
N ILE A 122 -7.24 -2.50 -10.61
CA ILE A 122 -6.84 -2.71 -9.22
C ILE A 122 -6.29 -4.14 -9.10
N GLU A 123 -5.01 -4.27 -8.77
CA GLU A 123 -4.39 -5.57 -8.54
C GLU A 123 -5.05 -6.29 -7.35
N ASN A 124 -5.48 -7.53 -7.56
CA ASN A 124 -5.96 -8.36 -6.48
C ASN A 124 -4.76 -8.92 -5.70
N GLN A 125 -4.59 -8.50 -4.45
CA GLN A 125 -3.48 -8.94 -3.61
C GLN A 125 -3.98 -9.42 -2.25
N TRP A 126 -3.37 -10.49 -1.73
CA TRP A 126 -3.52 -10.92 -0.35
C TRP A 126 -2.35 -10.38 0.46
N PHE A 127 -2.61 -9.42 1.34
CA PHE A 127 -1.55 -8.83 2.14
C PHE A 127 -1.16 -9.71 3.32
N LEU A 128 0.13 -9.66 3.69
CA LEU A 128 0.63 -10.26 4.92
C LEU A 128 1.00 -9.19 5.93
N TYR A 129 0.77 -9.47 7.21
CA TYR A 129 1.14 -8.62 8.33
C TYR A 129 1.85 -9.40 9.43
N ARG A 130 2.63 -8.67 10.22
CA ARG A 130 3.23 -9.16 11.47
C ARG A 130 3.09 -8.05 12.46
N ASP A 131 2.30 -8.28 13.49
CA ASP A 131 1.94 -7.22 14.41
C ASP A 131 2.14 -7.61 15.87
N MET A 132 3.32 -7.23 16.38
CA MET A 132 3.70 -7.43 17.77
C MET A 132 3.58 -6.14 18.61
N ALA A 133 3.50 -4.98 17.95
CA ALA A 133 3.71 -3.66 18.57
C ALA A 133 2.84 -2.53 17.98
N SER A 134 1.86 -2.82 17.13
CA SER A 134 0.91 -1.80 16.65
C SER A 134 0.06 -1.25 17.79
N ARG A 135 -0.45 -0.05 17.55
CA ARG A 135 -1.46 0.59 18.39
C ARG A 135 -2.88 0.12 18.07
N ASN A 136 -3.10 -0.53 16.92
CA ASN A 136 -4.37 -1.19 16.63
C ASN A 136 -4.49 -2.45 17.51
N GLN A 137 -5.25 -2.33 18.60
CA GLN A 137 -5.40 -3.37 19.59
C GLN A 137 -6.14 -4.60 19.03
N ARG A 138 -7.14 -4.39 18.16
CA ARG A 138 -7.87 -5.48 17.49
C ARG A 138 -6.94 -6.31 16.61
N LEU A 139 -6.16 -5.66 15.74
CA LEU A 139 -5.21 -6.35 14.84
C LEU A 139 -4.13 -7.10 15.62
N LYS A 140 -3.63 -6.51 16.70
CA LYS A 140 -2.66 -7.15 17.61
C LYS A 140 -3.26 -8.37 18.31
N ALA A 141 -4.50 -8.28 18.78
CA ALA A 141 -5.20 -9.41 19.40
C ALA A 141 -5.42 -10.56 18.41
N GLN A 142 -5.86 -10.25 17.18
CA GLN A 142 -6.02 -11.21 16.09
C GLN A 142 -4.69 -11.91 15.76
N TYR A 143 -3.59 -11.16 15.60
CA TYR A 143 -2.26 -11.74 15.35
C TYR A 143 -1.84 -12.73 16.44
N ARG A 144 -2.02 -12.34 17.71
CA ARG A 144 -1.68 -13.18 18.87
C ARG A 144 -2.55 -14.43 18.92
N ALA A 145 -3.85 -14.32 18.68
CA ALA A 145 -4.75 -15.46 18.65
C ALA A 145 -4.44 -16.44 17.51
N ASN A 146 -4.11 -15.93 16.32
CA ASN A 146 -3.79 -16.73 15.14
C ASN A 146 -2.50 -17.55 15.29
N LEU A 147 -1.50 -17.02 16.01
CA LEU A 147 -0.27 -17.76 16.31
C LEU A 147 -0.28 -18.48 17.67
N GLY A 148 -1.27 -18.23 18.54
CA GLY A 148 -1.28 -18.78 19.90
C GLY A 148 -0.22 -18.14 20.80
N ILE A 149 -0.13 -16.81 20.80
CA ILE A 149 0.80 -16.05 21.66
C ILE A 149 0.06 -15.64 22.94
N VAL A 150 0.28 -16.38 24.03
CA VAL A 150 -0.27 -16.09 25.37
C VAL A 150 0.45 -14.93 26.08
N SER A 151 -0.20 -14.35 27.10
CA SER A 151 0.29 -13.19 27.88
C SER A 151 1.47 -13.56 28.79
N HIS A 152 2.19 -12.54 29.28
CA HIS A 152 3.42 -12.70 30.09
C HIS A 152 3.24 -13.57 31.35
N ASN A 153 2.03 -13.64 31.92
CA ASN A 153 1.77 -14.38 33.16
C ASN A 153 1.63 -15.91 32.94
N ILE A 154 1.33 -16.34 31.72
CA ILE A 154 1.24 -17.78 31.33
C ILE A 154 2.58 -18.23 30.71
N GLN A 155 3.35 -17.29 30.14
CA GLN A 155 4.66 -17.57 29.54
C GLN A 155 5.72 -18.07 30.53
N SER A 156 5.62 -17.76 31.83
CA SER A 156 6.60 -18.20 32.84
C SER A 156 6.59 -19.72 33.04
N ALA A 157 5.45 -20.39 32.88
CA ALA A 157 5.34 -21.85 32.95
C ALA A 157 5.84 -22.53 31.65
N GLN A 158 5.54 -21.97 30.47
CA GLN A 158 6.05 -22.47 29.18
C GLN A 158 7.54 -22.18 28.93
N GLN A 159 8.09 -21.15 29.58
CA GLN A 159 9.49 -20.72 29.44
C GLN A 159 10.51 -21.79 29.86
N GLN A 160 10.13 -22.72 30.74
CA GLN A 160 11.04 -23.76 31.22
C GLN A 160 11.28 -24.89 30.19
N GLU A 161 10.39 -25.11 29.20
CA GLU A 161 10.50 -26.25 28.27
C GLU A 161 10.73 -25.90 26.79
N ARG A 162 10.05 -24.90 26.22
CA ARG A 162 10.08 -24.64 24.75
C ARG A 162 10.72 -23.30 24.33
N GLY A 163 11.02 -22.42 25.29
CA GLY A 163 11.29 -21.01 25.01
C GLY A 163 10.03 -20.30 24.47
N ALA A 164 10.00 -18.96 24.44
CA ALA A 164 8.80 -18.17 24.13
C ALA A 164 8.29 -18.25 22.66
N LEU A 165 8.15 -19.45 22.09
CA LEU A 165 7.58 -19.72 20.78
C LEU A 165 6.03 -19.69 20.83
N PRO A 166 5.34 -19.30 19.74
CA PRO A 166 3.88 -19.35 19.69
C PRO A 166 3.32 -20.78 19.76
N ASP A 167 2.20 -20.99 20.46
CA ASP A 167 1.65 -22.32 20.75
C ASP A 167 1.15 -23.07 19.52
N LYS A 168 0.60 -22.34 18.53
CA LYS A 168 0.10 -22.94 17.28
C LYS A 168 1.21 -23.16 16.25
N LEU A 169 2.43 -22.72 16.54
CA LEU A 169 3.54 -22.82 15.61
C LEU A 169 4.04 -24.27 15.53
N LYS A 170 4.03 -24.81 14.32
CA LYS A 170 4.61 -26.11 13.96
C LYS A 170 5.88 -25.90 13.14
N ALA A 171 6.70 -26.94 13.05
CA ALA A 171 7.88 -26.97 12.20
C ALA A 171 7.89 -28.21 11.32
N GLY A 172 8.55 -28.09 10.18
CA GLY A 172 8.63 -29.14 9.18
C GLY A 172 9.51 -28.71 8.01
N TYR A 173 9.23 -29.28 6.85
CA TYR A 173 10.01 -29.11 5.63
C TYR A 173 9.09 -28.78 4.47
N VAL A 174 9.37 -27.67 3.79
CA VAL A 174 8.70 -27.34 2.53
C VAL A 174 9.46 -27.95 1.36
N GLU A 175 8.74 -28.46 0.38
CA GLU A 175 9.25 -29.06 -0.84
C GLU A 175 8.38 -28.61 -2.01
N LYS A 176 8.99 -28.46 -3.19
CA LYS A 176 8.26 -28.33 -4.45
C LYS A 176 8.12 -29.73 -5.05
N GLY A 177 6.89 -30.17 -5.27
CA GLY A 177 6.61 -31.43 -5.95
C GLY A 177 6.93 -31.36 -7.44
N GLU A 178 7.00 -32.52 -8.08
CA GLU A 178 7.17 -32.62 -9.55
C GLU A 178 5.99 -31.99 -10.32
N ASP A 179 4.82 -31.92 -9.69
CA ASP A 179 3.63 -31.23 -10.18
C ASP A 179 3.71 -29.68 -10.09
N GLY A 180 4.83 -29.14 -9.58
CA GLY A 180 5.05 -27.71 -9.39
C GLY A 180 4.34 -27.11 -8.17
N LYS A 181 3.59 -27.90 -7.40
CA LYS A 181 2.92 -27.44 -6.16
C LYS A 181 3.87 -27.54 -4.97
N TYR A 182 3.55 -26.82 -3.90
CA TYR A 182 4.32 -26.85 -2.67
C TYR A 182 3.63 -27.70 -1.61
N TYR A 183 4.43 -28.48 -0.89
CA TYR A 183 3.98 -29.37 0.18
C TYR A 183 4.79 -29.11 1.45
N ILE A 184 4.15 -29.21 2.62
CA ILE A 184 4.83 -29.17 3.92
C ILE A 184 4.74 -30.54 4.60
N PHE A 185 5.90 -31.13 4.84
CA PHE A 185 6.08 -32.36 5.60
C PHE A 185 6.35 -32.02 7.07
N PRO A 186 5.57 -32.53 8.03
CA PRO A 186 5.79 -32.24 9.44
C PRO A 186 7.13 -32.79 9.92
N ALA A 187 7.76 -32.11 10.89
CA ALA A 187 8.89 -32.67 11.61
C ALA A 187 8.41 -33.69 12.65
N GLN A 188 9.27 -34.65 12.98
CA GLN A 188 9.09 -35.62 14.07
C GLN A 188 8.81 -34.93 15.40
N GLN A 189 8.09 -35.61 16.28
CA GLN A 189 7.69 -35.13 17.59
C GLN A 189 8.37 -35.93 18.71
N ASP A 190 8.68 -35.30 19.85
CA ASP A 190 9.20 -36.04 21.02
C ASP A 190 8.02 -36.58 21.80
N LYS A 191 8.31 -37.27 22.91
CA LYS A 191 7.30 -37.72 23.86
C LYS A 191 6.40 -36.59 24.39
N LYS A 192 6.81 -35.32 24.24
CA LYS A 192 6.05 -34.11 24.63
C LYS A 192 5.48 -33.35 23.42
N GLY A 193 5.47 -33.95 22.22
CA GLY A 193 4.94 -33.33 21.01
C GLY A 193 5.78 -32.17 20.45
N VAL A 194 7.06 -32.05 20.81
CA VAL A 194 7.94 -30.95 20.38
C VAL A 194 8.59 -31.26 19.03
N GLN A 195 8.44 -30.33 18.08
CA GLN A 195 9.01 -30.42 16.72
C GLN A 195 10.24 -29.52 16.51
N MET A 196 10.51 -28.62 17.45
CA MET A 196 11.59 -27.65 17.32
C MET A 196 12.10 -27.18 18.68
N TYR A 197 13.39 -26.83 18.74
CA TYR A 197 14.03 -26.31 19.95
C TYR A 197 14.65 -24.94 19.70
N ARG A 198 14.41 -24.00 20.63
CA ARG A 198 15.05 -22.68 20.62
C ARG A 198 16.42 -22.75 21.28
N ILE A 199 17.45 -22.24 20.60
CA ILE A 199 18.82 -22.21 21.11
C ILE A 199 19.31 -20.76 21.18
N SER A 200 19.73 -20.33 22.37
CA SER A 200 20.38 -19.02 22.50
C SER A 200 21.76 -19.05 21.86
N GLU A 201 22.19 -17.98 21.21
CA GLU A 201 23.52 -17.90 20.60
C GLU A 201 24.65 -18.07 21.64
N ARG A 202 24.42 -17.64 22.89
CA ARG A 202 25.32 -17.88 24.03
C ARG A 202 25.61 -19.36 24.23
N HIS A 203 24.60 -20.21 24.05
CA HIS A 203 24.72 -21.65 24.22
C HIS A 203 25.46 -22.28 23.02
N LEU A 204 25.18 -21.84 21.79
CA LEU A 204 25.91 -22.28 20.60
C LEU A 204 27.41 -21.96 20.66
N ARG A 205 27.77 -20.76 21.13
CA ARG A 205 29.18 -20.36 21.28
C ARG A 205 29.98 -21.31 22.18
N ARG A 206 29.37 -21.78 23.26
CA ARG A 206 30.01 -22.73 24.18
C ARG A 206 30.29 -24.10 23.54
N MET A 207 29.58 -24.44 22.46
CA MET A 207 29.79 -25.69 21.73
C MET A 207 30.96 -25.65 20.75
N LYS A 208 31.55 -24.48 20.47
CA LYS A 208 32.71 -24.30 19.57
C LYS A 208 32.54 -24.99 18.20
N LEU A 209 31.35 -24.83 17.58
CA LEU A 209 31.04 -25.39 16.27
C LEU A 209 31.84 -24.72 15.14
N PRO A 210 32.05 -25.39 13.99
CA PRO A 210 32.82 -24.84 12.88
C PRO A 210 32.28 -23.48 12.39
N PRO A 211 33.10 -22.40 12.39
CA PRO A 211 32.70 -21.04 12.03
C PRO A 211 32.14 -20.89 10.61
N ASP A 212 32.62 -21.72 9.68
CA ASP A 212 32.26 -21.73 8.27
C ASP A 212 30.85 -22.34 8.03
N LYS A 213 30.43 -23.26 8.90
CA LYS A 213 29.13 -23.93 8.84
C LYS A 213 28.08 -23.27 9.73
N VAL A 214 28.46 -22.79 10.91
CA VAL A 214 27.57 -22.20 11.91
C VAL A 214 27.89 -20.72 12.09
N LYS A 215 27.05 -19.87 11.51
CA LYS A 215 27.22 -18.42 11.59
C LYS A 215 26.64 -17.89 12.89
N LEU A 216 27.39 -17.01 13.56
CA LEU A 216 26.96 -16.29 14.76
C LEU A 216 26.79 -14.81 14.43
N MET A 217 25.88 -14.14 15.14
CA MET A 217 25.59 -12.72 14.92
C MET A 217 26.60 -11.78 15.59
N TYR A 218 27.39 -12.26 16.55
CA TYR A 218 28.56 -11.55 17.05
C TYR A 218 29.68 -11.50 16.01
N LYS A 219 30.46 -10.41 15.97
CA LYS A 219 31.70 -10.37 15.18
C LYS A 219 32.71 -11.39 15.69
N LYS A 220 33.51 -11.94 14.78
CA LYS A 220 34.48 -13.02 15.04
C LYS A 220 35.45 -12.70 16.19
N GLU A 221 35.92 -11.46 16.28
CA GLU A 221 36.80 -10.96 17.36
C GLU A 221 36.22 -11.08 18.78
N PHE A 222 34.90 -11.23 18.91
CA PHE A 222 34.21 -11.38 20.19
C PHE A 222 33.74 -12.81 20.48
N TRP A 223 34.10 -13.78 19.64
CA TRP A 223 33.65 -15.17 19.81
C TRP A 223 34.32 -15.87 20.99
N GLU A 224 35.58 -15.53 21.27
CA GLU A 224 36.40 -16.16 22.31
C GLU A 224 36.40 -15.38 23.64
N GLN A 225 35.97 -14.11 23.63
CA GLN A 225 35.87 -13.32 24.86
C GLN A 225 34.78 -13.87 25.79
N ASP A 226 35.10 -13.97 27.09
CA ASP A 226 34.14 -14.36 28.12
C ASP A 226 33.18 -13.20 28.41
N ILE A 227 32.15 -13.08 27.56
CA ILE A 227 31.11 -12.04 27.63
C ILE A 227 30.36 -12.08 28.97
N ASN A 228 30.53 -13.12 29.80
CA ASN A 228 29.97 -13.15 31.15
C ASN A 228 30.50 -12.03 32.07
N LYS A 229 31.62 -11.37 31.70
CA LYS A 229 32.16 -10.18 32.38
C LYS A 229 31.61 -8.86 31.84
N LEU A 230 30.84 -8.88 30.75
CA LEU A 230 30.26 -7.70 30.11
C LEU A 230 28.80 -7.56 30.53
N THR A 231 28.42 -6.41 31.08
CA THR A 231 27.03 -6.11 31.41
C THR A 231 26.22 -5.89 30.13
N PRO A 232 24.88 -6.06 30.14
CA PRO A 232 24.02 -5.68 29.01
C PRO A 232 24.15 -4.21 28.57
N GLN A 233 24.77 -3.35 29.39
CA GLN A 233 25.08 -1.95 29.06
C GLN A 233 26.40 -1.81 28.29
N ASP A 234 27.33 -2.77 28.42
CA ASP A 234 28.61 -2.81 27.71
C ASP A 234 28.50 -3.38 26.28
N ILE A 235 27.43 -4.11 25.99
CA ILE A 235 27.14 -4.68 24.66
C ILE A 235 26.57 -3.58 23.74
N ASN A 236 27.45 -2.76 23.18
CA ASN A 236 27.09 -1.76 22.17
C ASN A 236 26.77 -2.40 20.80
N LYS A 237 26.17 -1.62 19.89
CA LYS A 237 25.89 -2.04 18.49
C LYS A 237 27.13 -2.57 17.74
N GLU A 238 28.33 -2.20 18.17
CA GLU A 238 29.61 -2.53 17.55
C GLU A 238 30.04 -4.00 17.69
N TYR A 239 29.46 -4.75 18.63
CA TYR A 239 29.76 -6.17 18.85
C TYR A 239 29.11 -7.11 17.83
N TYR A 240 28.08 -6.63 17.14
CA TYR A 240 27.29 -7.44 16.22
C TYR A 240 27.75 -7.25 14.78
N ASP A 241 27.84 -8.35 14.03
CA ASP A 241 28.06 -8.32 12.60
C ASP A 241 26.76 -7.99 11.86
N LYS A 242 26.31 -6.74 12.00
CA LYS A 242 25.04 -6.27 11.42
C LYS A 242 25.03 -6.34 9.88
N HIS A 243 26.18 -6.20 9.25
CA HIS A 243 26.29 -6.06 7.79
C HIS A 243 26.79 -7.33 7.10
N GLY A 244 27.57 -8.17 7.77
CA GLY A 244 28.12 -9.44 7.24
C GLY A 244 27.30 -10.67 7.59
N TYR A 245 26.51 -10.66 8.68
CA TYR A 245 25.69 -11.83 9.04
C TYR A 245 24.63 -12.12 7.97
N ARG A 246 24.49 -13.39 7.60
CA ARG A 246 23.47 -13.87 6.66
C ARG A 246 22.68 -15.03 7.26
N PRO A 247 21.34 -15.04 7.08
CA PRO A 247 20.51 -16.17 7.49
C PRO A 247 20.99 -17.48 6.84
N TYR A 248 20.83 -18.60 7.52
CA TYR A 248 21.27 -19.90 7.02
C TYR A 248 20.49 -21.05 7.67
N TYR A 249 20.61 -22.24 7.08
CA TYR A 249 20.22 -23.51 7.67
C TYR A 249 21.28 -24.57 7.31
N VAL A 250 21.52 -25.52 8.21
CA VAL A 250 22.54 -26.57 8.06
C VAL A 250 22.05 -27.87 8.72
N PRO A 251 22.25 -29.04 8.09
CA PRO A 251 21.90 -30.31 8.72
C PRO A 251 22.81 -30.62 9.91
N VAL A 252 22.22 -31.13 10.98
CA VAL A 252 22.90 -31.40 12.26
C VAL A 252 22.44 -32.71 12.88
N CYS A 253 23.31 -33.31 13.68
CA CYS A 253 22.96 -34.30 14.69
C CYS A 253 23.07 -33.65 16.07
N TYR A 254 22.14 -33.92 16.99
CA TYR A 254 22.13 -33.31 18.32
C TYR A 254 21.68 -34.28 19.41
N THR A 255 22.12 -34.05 20.65
CA THR A 255 21.64 -34.78 21.82
C THR A 255 20.68 -33.94 22.65
N MET A 256 19.83 -34.59 23.43
CA MET A 256 18.98 -33.95 24.43
C MET A 256 19.52 -34.18 25.83
N ASP A 257 19.70 -33.12 26.61
CA ASP A 257 19.94 -33.18 28.04
C ASP A 257 18.60 -33.48 28.73
N ALA A 258 18.39 -34.76 29.08
CA ALA A 258 17.15 -35.24 29.68
C ALA A 258 16.81 -34.56 31.02
N ALA A 259 17.81 -34.09 31.77
CA ALA A 259 17.60 -33.42 33.05
C ALA A 259 17.12 -31.96 32.87
N LYS A 260 17.49 -31.31 31.76
CA LYS A 260 17.18 -29.89 31.51
C LYS A 260 16.17 -29.65 30.40
N GLY A 261 15.77 -30.69 29.66
CA GLY A 261 14.88 -30.58 28.49
C GLY A 261 15.45 -29.69 27.39
N LYS A 262 16.78 -29.63 27.25
CA LYS A 262 17.49 -28.72 26.34
C LYS A 262 18.41 -29.49 25.42
N VAL A 263 18.71 -28.89 24.27
CA VAL A 263 19.74 -29.39 23.35
C VAL A 263 21.08 -29.38 24.08
N GLY A 264 21.76 -30.53 24.06
CA GLY A 264 23.04 -30.77 24.73
C GLY A 264 24.24 -30.50 23.81
N LYS A 265 24.62 -31.49 23.00
CA LYS A 265 25.70 -31.38 22.01
C LYS A 265 25.11 -31.29 20.60
N ILE A 266 25.74 -30.51 19.72
CA ILE A 266 25.43 -30.44 18.28
C ILE A 266 26.67 -30.85 17.50
N VAL A 267 26.48 -31.61 16.42
CA VAL A 267 27.50 -31.97 15.44
C VAL A 267 26.94 -31.64 14.05
N ILE A 268 27.77 -31.08 13.18
CA ILE A 268 27.37 -30.81 11.79
C ILE A 268 27.35 -32.14 11.03
N LYS A 269 26.29 -32.41 10.29
CA LYS A 269 26.15 -33.65 9.51
C LYS A 269 26.96 -33.51 8.21
N ASP A 270 28.27 -33.74 8.28
CA ASP A 270 29.19 -33.72 7.14
C ASP A 270 29.60 -35.17 6.79
N ALA A 271 28.80 -35.90 6.00
CA ALA A 271 29.06 -37.26 5.44
C ALA A 271 29.55 -38.39 6.38
N VAL A 272 29.90 -38.11 7.64
CA VAL A 272 30.43 -39.03 8.65
C VAL A 272 29.32 -39.30 9.66
N SER A 273 29.03 -40.58 9.85
CA SER A 273 28.05 -41.06 10.83
C SER A 273 28.39 -40.56 12.22
N ALA A 274 27.45 -39.89 12.88
CA ALA A 274 27.62 -39.51 14.27
C ALA A 274 27.64 -40.78 15.15
N GLU A 275 28.69 -40.97 15.94
CA GLU A 275 28.76 -42.05 16.92
C GLU A 275 27.86 -41.72 18.14
N GLY A 276 26.91 -42.60 18.46
CA GLY A 276 26.06 -42.52 19.65
C GLY A 276 24.56 -42.23 19.38
N GLN A 277 23.76 -42.12 20.45
CA GLN A 277 22.32 -41.80 20.41
C GLN A 277 22.09 -40.30 20.12
N MET A 278 22.40 -39.85 18.90
CA MET A 278 22.10 -38.49 18.44
C MET A 278 20.85 -38.48 17.56
N GLU A 279 20.04 -37.43 17.69
CA GLU A 279 18.89 -37.18 16.81
C GLU A 279 19.29 -36.31 15.63
N GLU A 280 18.64 -36.52 14.48
CA GLU A 280 18.88 -35.72 13.28
C GLU A 280 17.93 -34.51 13.17
N GLY A 281 18.39 -33.47 12.49
CA GLY A 281 17.57 -32.30 12.19
C GLY A 281 18.32 -31.21 11.43
N TYR A 282 17.78 -30.01 11.45
CA TYR A 282 18.37 -28.82 10.84
C TYR A 282 18.49 -27.69 11.85
N LEU A 283 19.69 -27.15 11.99
CA LEU A 283 19.94 -25.90 12.68
C LEU A 283 19.70 -24.75 11.70
N LEU A 284 18.87 -23.77 12.07
CA LEU A 284 18.60 -22.61 11.25
C LEU A 284 18.59 -21.32 12.07
N SER A 285 18.91 -20.23 11.38
CA SER A 285 18.88 -18.90 11.96
C SER A 285 18.46 -17.85 10.94
N SER A 286 17.49 -17.03 11.35
CA SER A 286 17.00 -15.91 10.57
C SER A 286 17.97 -14.73 10.63
N GLY A 287 17.79 -13.75 9.75
CA GLY A 287 18.58 -12.52 9.77
C GLY A 287 18.53 -11.76 11.10
N TYR A 288 19.56 -10.95 11.33
CA TYR A 288 19.71 -10.12 12.52
C TYR A 288 18.53 -9.15 12.69
N MET A 289 17.99 -9.05 13.90
CA MET A 289 16.96 -8.07 14.26
C MET A 289 17.36 -7.32 15.53
N TYR A 290 17.33 -5.99 15.47
CA TYR A 290 17.59 -5.14 16.63
C TYR A 290 16.28 -4.89 17.40
N ALA A 291 16.21 -5.31 18.67
CA ALA A 291 15.03 -5.14 19.52
C ALA A 291 15.39 -4.38 20.80
N GLY A 292 15.57 -3.06 20.70
CA GLY A 292 15.82 -2.22 21.87
C GLY A 292 17.27 -2.34 22.40
N LYS A 293 17.45 -2.81 23.65
CA LYS A 293 18.77 -2.88 24.33
C LYS A 293 19.58 -4.14 23.98
N SER A 294 19.04 -5.09 23.22
CA SER A 294 19.76 -6.29 22.75
C SER A 294 19.26 -6.78 21.39
N GLY A 295 20.15 -7.39 20.61
CA GLY A 295 19.78 -8.04 19.35
C GLY A 295 19.07 -9.38 19.58
N LYS A 296 18.28 -9.84 18.60
CA LYS A 296 17.79 -11.23 18.57
C LYS A 296 18.97 -12.18 18.38
N LEU A 297 19.39 -12.89 19.42
CA LEU A 297 20.51 -13.84 19.40
C LEU A 297 20.00 -15.26 19.60
N THR A 298 19.29 -15.77 18.60
CA THR A 298 18.57 -17.04 18.73
C THR A 298 18.56 -17.80 17.42
N HIS A 299 18.91 -19.08 17.53
CA HIS A 299 18.85 -20.11 16.51
C HIS A 299 17.78 -21.13 16.89
N TYR A 300 17.43 -21.99 15.94
CA TYR A 300 16.41 -23.02 16.12
C TYR A 300 16.91 -24.33 15.56
N ILE A 301 16.57 -25.44 16.21
CA ILE A 301 16.68 -26.77 15.60
C ILE A 301 15.27 -27.22 15.23
N ILE A 302 15.08 -27.65 13.99
CA ILE A 302 13.90 -28.39 13.54
C ILE A 302 14.31 -29.86 13.45
N ARG A 303 13.51 -30.75 14.02
CA ARG A 303 13.78 -32.20 14.03
C ARG A 303 13.65 -32.79 12.63
N ALA A 304 14.17 -34.00 12.42
CA ALA A 304 14.03 -34.71 11.14
C ALA A 304 12.58 -34.75 10.63
N ALA A 305 12.43 -34.88 9.30
CA ALA A 305 11.11 -35.02 8.69
C ALA A 305 10.43 -36.31 9.17
N GLU A 306 9.12 -36.27 9.34
CA GLU A 306 8.33 -37.49 9.56
C GLU A 306 8.03 -38.12 8.20
N GLU A 307 8.78 -39.15 7.83
CA GLU A 307 8.68 -39.80 6.51
C GLU A 307 7.36 -40.57 6.32
N ASN A 308 6.69 -40.94 7.42
CA ASN A 308 5.43 -41.71 7.36
C ASN A 308 4.17 -40.84 7.20
N ILE A 309 4.30 -39.52 7.24
CA ILE A 309 3.16 -38.60 7.09
C ILE A 309 3.26 -37.90 5.73
N PRO A 310 2.23 -38.02 4.86
CA PRO A 310 2.24 -37.35 3.57
C PRO A 310 2.30 -35.82 3.73
N GLY A 311 2.96 -35.17 2.77
CA GLY A 311 3.07 -33.73 2.71
C GLY A 311 1.71 -33.05 2.56
N ARG A 312 1.49 -31.96 3.28
CA ARG A 312 0.27 -31.15 3.17
C ARG A 312 0.44 -30.11 2.08
N ALA A 313 -0.42 -30.12 1.07
CA ALA A 313 -0.40 -29.13 0.00
C ALA A 313 -0.64 -27.71 0.53
N ILE A 314 0.11 -26.76 -0.02
CA ILE A 314 -0.11 -25.32 0.18
C ILE A 314 -0.99 -24.81 -0.96
N ASP A 315 -2.04 -24.06 -0.62
CA ASP A 315 -2.87 -23.39 -1.62
C ASP A 315 -2.02 -22.44 -2.48
N LYS A 316 -2.16 -22.52 -3.80
CA LYS A 316 -1.42 -21.70 -4.75
C LYS A 316 -1.57 -20.20 -4.45
N THR A 317 -2.76 -19.77 -4.03
CA THR A 317 -3.05 -18.37 -3.67
C THR A 317 -2.14 -17.89 -2.53
N TYR A 318 -1.84 -18.75 -1.56
CA TYR A 318 -0.96 -18.40 -0.44
C TYR A 318 0.51 -18.40 -0.85
N VAL A 319 0.92 -19.26 -1.77
CA VAL A 319 2.25 -19.25 -2.38
C VAL A 319 2.48 -17.93 -3.14
N ASP A 320 1.53 -17.56 -4.00
CA ASP A 320 1.59 -16.34 -4.81
C ASP A 320 1.63 -15.07 -3.93
N ALA A 321 0.80 -15.04 -2.89
CA ALA A 321 0.79 -13.94 -1.90
C ALA A 321 2.09 -13.86 -1.09
N TYR A 322 2.69 -15.00 -0.71
CA TYR A 322 3.97 -15.06 -0.02
C TYR A 322 5.10 -14.48 -0.88
N ASN A 323 5.19 -14.94 -2.14
CA ASN A 323 6.21 -14.48 -3.10
C ASN A 323 6.05 -12.98 -3.39
N THR A 324 4.81 -12.51 -3.56
CA THR A 324 4.51 -11.08 -3.75
C THR A 324 4.95 -10.24 -2.54
N ASP A 325 4.69 -10.69 -1.30
CA ASP A 325 5.17 -9.98 -0.10
C ASP A 325 6.70 -9.99 0.01
N LEU A 326 7.36 -11.08 -0.41
CA LEU A 326 8.82 -11.20 -0.43
C LEU A 326 9.44 -10.19 -1.42
N ILE A 327 8.96 -10.13 -2.66
CA ILE A 327 9.36 -9.13 -3.69
C ILE A 327 9.20 -7.72 -3.14
N ARG A 328 8.03 -7.42 -2.59
CA ARG A 328 7.73 -6.09 -2.06
C ARG A 328 8.60 -5.67 -0.87
N LYS A 329 8.94 -6.61 0.03
CA LYS A 329 9.65 -6.29 1.29
C LYS A 329 11.16 -6.38 1.17
N LYS A 330 11.68 -7.36 0.43
CA LYS A 330 13.11 -7.64 0.32
C LYS A 330 13.72 -7.03 -0.92
N TYR A 331 13.00 -7.07 -2.04
CA TYR A 331 13.54 -6.63 -3.32
C TYR A 331 13.15 -5.21 -3.73
N LYS A 332 12.43 -4.49 -2.86
CA LYS A 332 11.92 -3.13 -3.14
C LYS A 332 11.15 -3.03 -4.48
N GLY A 333 10.55 -4.14 -4.94
CA GLY A 333 9.80 -4.19 -6.20
C GLY A 333 10.59 -4.63 -7.44
N ASN A 334 11.88 -4.98 -7.33
CA ASN A 334 12.63 -5.58 -8.44
C ASN A 334 12.56 -7.11 -8.38
N GLU A 335 12.41 -7.79 -9.51
CA GLU A 335 12.32 -9.27 -9.54
C GLU A 335 13.68 -9.97 -9.44
N ARG A 336 14.81 -9.23 -9.47
CA ARG A 336 16.12 -9.87 -9.45
C ARG A 336 16.36 -10.60 -8.13
N LEU A 337 16.47 -11.92 -8.21
CA LEU A 337 16.92 -12.84 -7.15
C LEU A 337 18.32 -12.45 -6.66
N ASP A 338 18.38 -11.48 -5.75
CA ASP A 338 19.54 -11.22 -4.91
C ASP A 338 19.77 -12.44 -4.01
N LYS A 339 20.96 -13.05 -4.14
CA LYS A 339 21.43 -14.17 -3.31
C LYS A 339 21.35 -13.84 -1.81
N GLU A 340 21.36 -12.56 -1.43
CA GLU A 340 21.19 -12.12 -0.05
C GLU A 340 19.88 -12.61 0.60
N TYR A 341 18.81 -12.83 -0.17
CA TYR A 341 17.50 -13.20 0.36
C TYR A 341 17.08 -14.64 0.08
N GLU A 342 17.94 -15.47 -0.52
CA GLU A 342 17.71 -16.89 -0.88
C GLU A 342 17.14 -17.70 0.29
N PHE A 343 17.58 -17.43 1.52
CA PHE A 343 17.07 -18.08 2.73
C PHE A 343 15.54 -17.98 2.86
N TYR A 344 14.93 -16.90 2.40
CA TYR A 344 13.49 -16.66 2.51
C TYR A 344 12.68 -17.16 1.31
N HIS A 345 13.30 -17.70 0.26
CA HIS A 345 12.58 -18.25 -0.88
C HIS A 345 12.05 -19.65 -0.60
N LEU A 346 10.93 -19.98 -1.23
CA LEU A 346 10.50 -21.36 -1.37
C LEU A 346 11.49 -22.13 -2.28
N PRO A 347 11.64 -23.45 -2.12
CA PRO A 347 12.58 -24.23 -2.94
C PRO A 347 12.18 -24.21 -4.42
N GLU A 348 13.12 -23.88 -5.30
CA GLU A 348 12.87 -23.82 -6.75
C GLU A 348 13.00 -25.19 -7.43
N GLU A 349 13.94 -26.01 -6.93
CA GLU A 349 14.23 -27.38 -7.37
C GLU A 349 13.22 -28.37 -6.78
N ALA A 350 12.66 -29.24 -7.63
CA ALA A 350 11.74 -30.28 -7.18
C ALA A 350 12.47 -31.31 -6.29
N GLY A 351 11.77 -31.84 -5.29
CA GLY A 351 12.31 -32.84 -4.36
C GLY A 351 13.27 -32.29 -3.29
N ARG A 352 13.66 -31.01 -3.36
CA ARG A 352 14.56 -30.40 -2.37
C ARG A 352 13.77 -29.88 -1.16
N ARG A 353 13.95 -30.54 -0.02
CA ARG A 353 13.36 -30.14 1.27
C ARG A 353 14.11 -28.98 1.91
N LYS A 354 13.35 -28.00 2.43
CA LYS A 354 13.88 -26.85 3.16
C LYS A 354 13.14 -26.66 4.49
N PRO A 355 13.84 -26.45 5.62
CA PRO A 355 13.19 -26.27 6.93
C PRO A 355 12.29 -25.03 6.95
N ILE A 356 11.08 -25.17 7.48
CA ILE A 356 10.06 -24.13 7.51
C ILE A 356 9.24 -24.16 8.82
N PHE A 357 8.69 -23.00 9.20
CA PHE A 357 7.67 -22.91 10.25
C PHE A 357 6.30 -22.69 9.64
N TYR A 358 5.27 -23.26 10.23
CA TYR A 358 3.91 -23.14 9.72
C TYR A 358 2.85 -23.22 10.82
N VAL A 359 1.63 -22.82 10.49
CA VAL A 359 0.43 -23.02 11.28
C VAL A 359 -0.56 -23.80 10.42
N GLU A 360 -1.25 -24.73 11.06
CA GLU A 360 -2.24 -25.60 10.45
C GLU A 360 -3.54 -25.50 11.21
N THR A 361 -4.64 -25.30 10.48
CA THR A 361 -6.00 -25.25 11.04
C THR A 361 -6.89 -26.20 10.26
N ALA A 362 -7.56 -27.13 10.94
CA ALA A 362 -8.45 -28.12 10.32
C ALA A 362 -7.78 -28.88 9.14
N GLY A 363 -6.55 -29.35 9.32
CA GLY A 363 -5.82 -30.13 8.30
C GLY A 363 -5.17 -29.31 7.19
N LYS A 364 -5.42 -28.00 7.09
CA LYS A 364 -4.90 -27.13 6.03
C LYS A 364 -3.80 -26.19 6.53
N ILE A 365 -2.78 -25.97 5.69
CA ILE A 365 -1.73 -24.97 5.96
C ILE A 365 -2.35 -23.58 5.83
N THR A 366 -2.35 -22.82 6.93
CA THR A 366 -2.92 -21.46 6.97
C THR A 366 -1.85 -20.38 6.92
N TYR A 367 -0.71 -20.58 7.58
CA TYR A 367 0.40 -19.63 7.59
C TYR A 367 1.73 -20.37 7.48
N PHE A 368 2.72 -19.79 6.80
CA PHE A 368 4.05 -20.39 6.69
C PHE A 368 5.16 -19.36 6.49
N GLY A 369 6.41 -19.75 6.75
CA GLY A 369 7.59 -18.94 6.47
C GLY A 369 8.82 -19.36 7.27
N PHE A 370 9.93 -18.67 7.02
CA PHE A 370 11.26 -19.06 7.54
C PHE A 370 11.63 -18.37 8.87
N THR A 371 10.66 -17.85 9.61
CA THR A 371 10.86 -17.27 10.95
C THR A 371 9.69 -17.62 11.87
N PRO A 372 9.90 -17.96 13.15
CA PRO A 372 8.84 -18.48 14.02
C PRO A 372 7.70 -17.49 14.31
N TYR A 373 7.99 -16.19 14.33
CA TYR A 373 6.93 -15.17 14.37
C TYR A 373 6.52 -14.86 12.94
N LEU A 374 5.63 -15.68 12.38
CA LEU A 374 5.23 -15.61 10.98
C LEU A 374 4.67 -14.24 10.60
N ARG A 375 4.82 -13.86 9.34
CA ARG A 375 3.90 -12.89 8.73
C ARG A 375 2.69 -13.72 8.31
N ILE A 376 1.51 -13.33 8.76
CA ILE A 376 0.27 -14.05 8.52
C ILE A 376 -0.57 -13.29 7.49
N PHE A 377 -1.38 -14.00 6.72
CA PHE A 377 -2.30 -13.39 5.77
C PHE A 377 -3.37 -12.60 6.51
N TYR A 378 -3.78 -11.46 5.95
CA TYR A 378 -5.07 -10.89 6.29
C TYR A 378 -6.20 -11.85 5.88
N ASP A 379 -7.40 -11.70 6.42
CA ASP A 379 -8.51 -12.62 6.14
C ASP A 379 -9.15 -12.39 4.76
N TYR A 380 -8.99 -11.19 4.19
CA TYR A 380 -9.59 -10.81 2.90
C TYR A 380 -8.56 -10.18 1.94
N SER A 381 -8.76 -10.43 0.64
CA SER A 381 -8.01 -9.84 -0.48
C SER A 381 -8.49 -8.43 -0.83
N VAL A 382 -7.67 -7.66 -1.56
CA VAL A 382 -8.03 -6.29 -1.99
C VAL A 382 -9.34 -6.23 -2.77
N HIS A 383 -9.62 -7.18 -3.68
CA HIS A 383 -10.86 -7.19 -4.48
C HIS A 383 -12.12 -7.35 -3.63
N GLN A 384 -12.02 -8.02 -2.48
CA GLN A 384 -13.14 -8.16 -1.54
C GLN A 384 -13.49 -6.85 -0.83
N GLY A 385 -12.67 -5.81 -0.96
CA GLY A 385 -12.97 -4.46 -0.50
C GLY A 385 -13.50 -3.51 -1.59
N ILE A 386 -13.58 -3.95 -2.85
CA ILE A 386 -14.18 -3.18 -3.94
C ILE A 386 -15.71 -3.16 -3.72
N PRO A 387 -16.44 -2.05 -3.94
CA PRO A 387 -17.90 -2.05 -3.76
C PRO A 387 -18.58 -3.13 -4.61
N GLN A 388 -19.63 -3.77 -4.08
CA GLN A 388 -20.28 -4.92 -4.72
C GLN A 388 -20.70 -4.65 -6.17
N ALA A 389 -21.23 -3.45 -6.45
CA ALA A 389 -21.64 -3.03 -7.79
C ALA A 389 -20.53 -3.12 -8.85
N PHE A 390 -19.25 -3.11 -8.46
CA PHE A 390 -18.10 -3.16 -9.35
C PHE A 390 -17.45 -4.54 -9.43
N ARG A 391 -17.89 -5.51 -8.61
CA ARG A 391 -17.30 -6.86 -8.55
C ARG A 391 -17.77 -7.75 -9.70
N ALA A 392 -19.04 -7.60 -10.10
CA ALA A 392 -19.65 -8.29 -11.22
C ALA A 392 -19.86 -7.27 -12.35
N GLY A 393 -19.38 -7.58 -13.55
CA GLY A 393 -19.51 -6.69 -14.69
C GLY A 393 -18.90 -7.34 -15.93
N ASP A 394 -19.78 -7.89 -16.74
CA ASP A 394 -19.61 -8.49 -18.07
C ASP A 394 -20.08 -7.53 -19.18
N GLN A 395 -20.34 -6.25 -18.86
CA GLN A 395 -20.68 -5.22 -19.83
C GLN A 395 -19.53 -4.22 -20.03
N LEU A 396 -19.58 -3.49 -21.13
CA LEU A 396 -18.50 -2.63 -21.60
C LEU A 396 -18.77 -1.18 -21.23
N ASP A 397 -17.94 -0.64 -20.34
CA ASP A 397 -17.94 0.79 -20.01
C ASP A 397 -17.24 1.64 -21.10
N TYR A 398 -17.27 2.96 -20.92
CA TYR A 398 -16.60 3.90 -21.82
C TYR A 398 -15.09 3.68 -21.92
N CYS A 399 -14.45 3.23 -20.84
CA CYS A 399 -13.00 3.03 -20.82
C CYS A 399 -12.62 1.86 -21.73
N LYS A 400 -13.29 0.72 -21.57
CA LYS A 400 -13.10 -0.47 -22.40
C LYS A 400 -13.47 -0.18 -23.86
N SER A 401 -14.58 0.51 -24.13
CA SER A 401 -15.02 0.82 -25.50
C SER A 401 -14.11 1.80 -26.25
N LEU A 402 -13.45 2.73 -25.55
CA LEU A 402 -12.56 3.72 -26.17
C LEU A 402 -11.13 3.21 -26.28
N PHE A 403 -10.59 2.69 -25.18
CA PHE A 403 -9.16 2.34 -25.06
C PHE A 403 -8.83 0.91 -25.50
N GLY A 404 -9.86 0.07 -25.73
CA GLY A 404 -9.70 -1.33 -26.09
C GLY A 404 -9.27 -2.23 -24.93
N PHE A 405 -9.27 -3.54 -25.18
CA PHE A 405 -8.89 -4.60 -24.25
C PHE A 405 -8.33 -5.81 -25.02
N SER A 406 -7.43 -6.56 -24.38
CA SER A 406 -6.78 -7.74 -24.98
C SER A 406 -7.43 -9.06 -24.58
N ALA A 407 -8.32 -9.05 -23.59
CA ALA A 407 -9.03 -10.23 -23.15
C ALA A 407 -10.39 -9.85 -22.55
N TYR A 408 -11.44 -10.45 -23.09
CA TYR A 408 -12.81 -10.36 -22.60
C TYR A 408 -13.46 -11.74 -22.72
N PRO A 409 -13.98 -12.32 -21.61
CA PRO A 409 -14.59 -13.64 -21.66
C PRO A 409 -15.83 -13.60 -22.57
N SER A 410 -15.93 -14.57 -23.50
CA SER A 410 -17.01 -14.63 -24.50
C SER A 410 -18.35 -15.19 -23.97
N SER A 411 -18.48 -15.54 -22.69
CA SER A 411 -19.74 -16.06 -22.15
C SER A 411 -19.87 -15.85 -20.63
N ASN A 412 -21.13 -15.73 -20.19
CA ASN A 412 -21.54 -15.50 -18.80
C ASN A 412 -21.53 -16.74 -17.90
N ASP A 413 -21.09 -17.88 -18.44
CA ASP A 413 -21.02 -19.12 -17.68
C ASP A 413 -19.67 -19.15 -16.97
N GLY A 414 -19.70 -19.07 -15.63
CA GLY A 414 -18.55 -18.90 -14.74
C GLY A 414 -17.53 -20.04 -14.72
N GLU A 415 -17.34 -20.76 -15.82
CA GLU A 415 -16.22 -21.64 -16.07
C GLU A 415 -15.14 -20.91 -16.88
N LEU A 416 -13.89 -21.36 -16.75
CA LEU A 416 -12.76 -20.82 -17.48
C LEU A 416 -13.06 -20.93 -18.99
N ALA A 417 -13.37 -19.81 -19.63
CA ALA A 417 -13.56 -19.76 -21.07
C ALA A 417 -12.33 -20.37 -21.76
N GLU A 418 -12.56 -21.31 -22.68
CA GLU A 418 -11.53 -21.91 -23.53
C GLU A 418 -10.66 -20.79 -24.15
N PRO A 419 -9.34 -20.99 -24.36
CA PRO A 419 -8.43 -19.96 -24.87
C PRO A 419 -8.89 -19.28 -26.16
N ASP A 420 -9.65 -20.01 -27.00
CA ASP A 420 -10.18 -19.54 -28.29
C ASP A 420 -11.48 -18.71 -28.15
N ALA A 421 -12.05 -18.63 -26.95
CA ALA A 421 -13.26 -17.86 -26.64
C ALA A 421 -12.93 -16.51 -25.97
N VAL A 422 -11.72 -15.99 -26.13
CA VAL A 422 -11.32 -14.68 -25.58
C VAL A 422 -11.40 -13.62 -26.67
N GLN A 423 -12.36 -12.70 -26.54
CA GLN A 423 -12.50 -11.58 -27.47
C GLN A 423 -11.51 -10.46 -27.13
N ALA A 424 -10.98 -9.80 -28.16
CA ALA A 424 -10.11 -8.62 -28.03
C ALA A 424 -10.65 -7.48 -28.91
N TYR A 425 -10.48 -6.25 -28.44
CA TYR A 425 -10.97 -5.05 -29.11
C TYR A 425 -9.91 -3.97 -29.14
N LYS A 426 -9.63 -3.42 -30.33
CA LYS A 426 -8.60 -2.39 -30.52
C LYS A 426 -9.13 -1.03 -30.06
N SER A 427 -8.23 -0.17 -29.58
CA SER A 427 -8.60 1.20 -29.24
C SER A 427 -9.11 1.98 -30.46
N ARG A 428 -10.15 2.78 -30.27
CA ARG A 428 -10.68 3.74 -31.25
C ARG A 428 -10.07 5.15 -31.13
N ILE A 429 -9.12 5.32 -30.21
CA ILE A 429 -8.42 6.59 -29.98
C ILE A 429 -6.90 6.35 -29.96
N SER A 430 -6.15 7.24 -30.59
CA SER A 430 -4.68 7.19 -30.62
C SER A 430 -4.09 8.53 -30.20
N PHE A 431 -2.94 8.47 -29.54
CA PHE A 431 -2.26 9.62 -28.96
C PHE A 431 -0.89 9.73 -29.61
N GLU A 432 -0.64 10.84 -30.28
CA GLU A 432 0.71 11.20 -30.73
C GLU A 432 1.52 11.69 -29.52
N ASP A 433 2.85 11.63 -29.62
CA ASP A 433 3.72 12.26 -28.62
C ASP A 433 3.47 13.76 -28.61
N MET A 434 3.38 14.36 -27.42
CA MET A 434 3.28 15.82 -27.35
C MET A 434 4.67 16.43 -27.43
N GLN A 435 4.99 16.99 -28.59
CA GLN A 435 6.26 17.59 -28.90
C GLN A 435 6.46 18.88 -28.09
N ALA A 436 7.65 19.06 -27.50
CA ALA A 436 8.00 20.32 -26.87
C ALA A 436 8.15 21.41 -27.95
N VAL A 437 7.57 22.57 -27.70
CA VAL A 437 7.61 23.71 -28.63
C VAL A 437 8.90 24.50 -28.40
N GLY A 438 9.61 24.81 -29.48
CA GLY A 438 10.92 25.46 -29.44
C GLY A 438 12.03 24.50 -29.04
N ASN A 439 13.10 25.03 -28.43
CA ASN A 439 14.30 24.27 -28.05
C ASN A 439 14.55 24.38 -26.54
N PRO A 440 13.70 23.80 -25.68
CA PRO A 440 13.91 23.86 -24.24
C PRO A 440 15.17 23.06 -23.86
N CYS A 441 15.83 23.49 -22.78
CA CYS A 441 16.98 22.80 -22.22
C CYS A 441 16.59 22.12 -20.90
N GLU A 442 17.17 20.95 -20.64
CA GLU A 442 17.02 20.29 -19.34
C GLU A 442 17.63 21.14 -18.22
N MET A 443 16.98 21.11 -17.07
CA MET A 443 17.51 21.69 -15.84
C MET A 443 18.56 20.75 -15.21
N ASP A 444 19.31 21.29 -14.25
CA ASP A 444 20.20 20.49 -13.42
C ASP A 444 19.45 19.33 -12.72
N PRO A 445 20.13 18.18 -12.48
CA PRO A 445 19.51 17.05 -11.80
C PRO A 445 18.98 17.43 -10.42
N ILE A 446 17.71 17.12 -10.16
CA ILE A 446 17.04 17.34 -8.89
C ILE A 446 16.97 16.01 -8.12
N PRO A 447 17.52 15.94 -6.89
CA PRO A 447 17.41 14.76 -6.05
C PRO A 447 16.01 14.66 -5.45
N LEU A 448 15.34 13.52 -5.63
CA LEU A 448 14.04 13.21 -5.04
C LEU A 448 14.02 11.82 -4.40
N ILE A 449 13.22 11.66 -3.35
CA ILE A 449 12.93 10.34 -2.76
C ILE A 449 11.63 9.82 -3.38
N LEU A 450 11.74 9.03 -4.44
CA LEU A 450 10.58 8.43 -5.09
C LEU A 450 10.10 7.21 -4.30
N ALA A 451 9.50 7.45 -3.12
CA ALA A 451 8.88 6.42 -2.33
C ALA A 451 7.45 6.15 -2.81
N GLU A 452 7.12 4.89 -3.04
CA GLU A 452 5.76 4.49 -3.38
C GLU A 452 4.90 4.34 -2.12
N PRO A 453 3.72 4.97 -2.08
CA PRO A 453 2.69 4.69 -1.09
C PRO A 453 2.34 3.20 -1.06
N LYS A 454 2.27 2.60 0.13
CA LYS A 454 2.03 1.16 0.28
C LYS A 454 0.60 0.88 0.70
N ALA A 455 -0.13 0.11 -0.11
CA ALA A 455 -1.51 -0.30 0.18
C ALA A 455 -1.68 -1.05 1.53
N THR A 456 -0.61 -1.63 2.08
CA THR A 456 -0.61 -2.18 3.44
C THR A 456 -0.85 -1.15 4.55
N ALA A 457 -0.76 0.15 4.26
CA ALA A 457 -1.09 1.22 5.19
C ALA A 457 -2.62 1.40 5.28
N TYR A 458 -3.31 0.41 5.85
CA TYR A 458 -4.77 0.34 5.93
C TYR A 458 -5.47 1.63 6.42
N PRO A 459 -4.92 2.47 7.35
CA PRO A 459 -5.61 3.71 7.75
C PRO A 459 -5.78 4.70 6.59
N LEU A 460 -4.84 4.68 5.63
CA LEU A 460 -4.81 5.59 4.49
C LEU A 460 -5.57 5.05 3.28
N TYR A 461 -5.71 3.73 3.14
CA TYR A 461 -6.24 3.08 1.93
C TYR A 461 -7.66 2.54 2.07
N LEU A 462 -8.09 2.27 3.31
CA LEU A 462 -9.44 1.82 3.61
C LEU A 462 -10.29 2.99 4.08
N LYS A 463 -11.59 2.93 3.78
CA LYS A 463 -12.59 3.77 4.45
C LYS A 463 -12.62 3.35 5.92
N GLN A 464 -12.43 4.32 6.79
CA GLN A 464 -12.43 4.11 8.23
C GLN A 464 -13.79 4.55 8.80
N PRO A 465 -14.28 3.94 9.89
CA PRO A 465 -15.46 4.43 10.59
C PRO A 465 -15.33 5.91 10.98
N ASP A 466 -16.44 6.59 11.20
CA ASP A 466 -16.42 7.98 11.66
C ASP A 466 -15.82 8.07 13.07
N ALA A 467 -14.91 9.04 13.27
CA ALA A 467 -14.17 9.26 14.52
C ALA A 467 -13.58 7.97 15.16
N PRO A 468 -12.80 7.16 14.41
CA PRO A 468 -12.35 5.88 14.91
C PRO A 468 -11.24 6.09 15.95
N SER A 469 -11.32 5.38 17.07
CA SER A 469 -10.18 5.29 17.97
C SER A 469 -9.05 4.49 17.29
N THR A 470 -7.79 4.79 17.61
CA THR A 470 -6.63 4.07 17.04
C THR A 470 -6.70 2.54 17.21
N GLY A 471 -7.47 2.06 18.20
CA GLY A 471 -7.66 0.65 18.50
C GLY A 471 -8.69 -0.07 17.62
N GLU A 472 -9.52 0.67 16.89
CA GLU A 472 -10.72 0.17 16.21
C GLU A 472 -10.67 0.32 14.67
N LEU A 473 -9.55 0.82 14.15
CA LEU A 473 -9.34 1.03 12.72
C LEU A 473 -9.59 -0.26 11.93
N ALA A 474 -10.41 -0.15 10.88
CA ALA A 474 -10.65 -1.20 9.91
C ALA A 474 -9.36 -1.56 9.18
N THR A 475 -9.16 -2.86 8.97
CA THR A 475 -8.04 -3.48 8.29
C THR A 475 -8.59 -4.39 7.18
N TYR A 476 -7.75 -5.26 6.64
CA TYR A 476 -8.17 -6.28 5.67
C TYR A 476 -8.68 -7.57 6.36
N ASN A 477 -8.87 -7.58 7.68
CA ASN A 477 -9.47 -8.70 8.42
C ASN A 477 -10.98 -8.54 8.62
N GLU A 478 -11.54 -7.40 8.23
CA GLU A 478 -12.94 -7.07 8.44
C GLU A 478 -13.74 -7.45 7.18
N PRO A 479 -14.80 -8.28 7.27
CA PRO A 479 -15.52 -8.82 6.10
C PRO A 479 -16.07 -7.77 5.14
N ASN A 480 -16.46 -6.62 5.66
CA ASN A 480 -17.12 -5.54 4.92
C ASN A 480 -16.23 -4.31 4.78
N PHE A 481 -14.90 -4.47 4.85
CA PHE A 481 -14.00 -3.36 4.60
C PHE A 481 -14.21 -2.80 3.19
N THR A 482 -14.00 -1.50 3.01
CA THR A 482 -14.12 -0.85 1.69
C THR A 482 -12.86 -0.06 1.39
N ILE A 483 -12.32 -0.21 0.18
CA ILE A 483 -11.18 0.61 -0.27
C ILE A 483 -11.64 2.01 -0.72
N ARG A 484 -10.76 3.01 -0.63
CA ARG A 484 -11.13 4.42 -0.87
C ARG A 484 -11.35 4.81 -2.33
N GLY A 485 -10.88 4.05 -3.32
CA GLY A 485 -11.05 4.35 -4.74
C GLY A 485 -9.75 4.73 -5.46
N MET A 486 -9.82 5.68 -6.39
CA MET A 486 -8.72 6.03 -7.29
C MET A 486 -7.79 7.09 -6.68
N LYS A 487 -6.53 6.72 -6.44
CA LYS A 487 -5.52 7.62 -5.84
C LYS A 487 -5.21 8.82 -6.77
N ARG A 488 -5.22 10.03 -6.20
CA ARG A 488 -4.83 11.29 -6.88
C ARG A 488 -3.91 12.12 -5.99
N TYR A 489 -2.88 12.72 -6.57
CA TYR A 489 -1.99 13.64 -5.86
C TYR A 489 -2.61 15.03 -5.80
N TRP A 490 -2.39 15.74 -4.69
CA TRP A 490 -2.72 17.16 -4.57
C TRP A 490 -1.73 17.99 -5.37
N PHE A 491 -2.19 19.08 -5.99
CA PHE A 491 -1.25 20.08 -6.50
C PHE A 491 -0.64 20.86 -5.35
N LYS A 492 0.64 21.18 -5.48
CA LYS A 492 1.39 22.03 -4.56
C LYS A 492 2.50 22.77 -5.29
N GLU A 493 3.22 23.62 -4.58
CA GLU A 493 4.42 24.28 -5.09
C GLU A 493 5.58 23.27 -5.24
N GLU A 494 6.57 23.58 -6.08
CA GLU A 494 7.74 22.71 -6.21
C GLU A 494 8.47 22.60 -4.86
N GLU A 495 8.64 21.38 -4.38
CA GLU A 495 9.38 21.09 -3.16
C GLU A 495 10.76 20.55 -3.52
N ARG A 496 11.81 21.28 -3.13
CA ARG A 496 13.20 20.85 -3.30
C ARG A 496 13.69 20.21 -2.00
N LEU A 497 14.31 19.04 -2.11
CA LEU A 497 15.01 18.45 -0.97
C LEU A 497 16.23 19.30 -0.61
N GLU A 498 16.37 19.67 0.67
CA GLU A 498 17.56 20.38 1.14
C GLU A 498 18.81 19.50 1.02
N LYS A 499 19.96 20.10 0.67
CA LYS A 499 21.24 19.43 0.41
C LYS A 499 21.80 18.61 1.59
N ASN A 500 21.23 18.72 2.80
CA ASN A 500 21.76 18.10 4.02
C ASN A 500 21.37 16.63 4.24
N HIS A 501 20.76 15.95 3.26
CA HIS A 501 20.46 14.52 3.31
C HIS A 501 21.70 13.61 3.12
N LYS A 502 22.77 13.82 3.89
CA LYS A 502 23.97 12.94 3.94
C LYS A 502 23.70 11.49 4.39
N LYS A 503 22.45 11.10 4.63
CA LYS A 503 22.12 9.85 5.33
C LYS A 503 21.60 8.70 4.48
N ASN A 504 21.30 8.85 3.17
CA ASN A 504 20.82 7.73 2.35
C ASN A 504 20.93 7.98 0.81
N ASP A 505 22.13 8.18 0.27
CA ASP A 505 22.31 8.34 -1.20
C ASP A 505 21.73 7.17 -2.02
N ARG A 506 21.68 5.96 -1.44
CA ARG A 506 21.11 4.76 -2.06
C ARG A 506 19.59 4.81 -2.35
N ILE A 507 18.88 5.84 -1.90
CA ILE A 507 17.41 5.98 -2.09
C ILE A 507 17.08 7.19 -2.99
N LEU A 508 18.04 8.08 -3.23
CA LEU A 508 17.82 9.25 -4.07
C LEU A 508 17.71 8.83 -5.54
N SER A 509 16.75 9.42 -6.22
CA SER A 509 16.64 9.42 -7.67
C SER A 509 16.97 10.82 -8.17
N TYR A 510 17.86 10.93 -9.15
CA TYR A 510 18.21 12.18 -9.79
C TYR A 510 17.40 12.33 -11.07
N LEU A 511 16.59 13.38 -11.15
CA LEU A 511 15.72 13.63 -12.29
C LEU A 511 16.12 14.93 -12.98
N ARG A 512 16.22 14.93 -14.32
CA ARG A 512 16.49 16.13 -15.14
C ARG A 512 15.19 16.64 -15.78
N PRO A 513 14.48 17.60 -15.16
CA PRO A 513 13.21 18.09 -15.71
C PRO A 513 13.42 19.12 -16.83
N LEU A 514 12.40 19.32 -17.65
CA LEU A 514 12.27 20.54 -18.45
C LEU A 514 11.67 21.66 -17.61
N PRO A 515 12.06 22.93 -17.84
CA PRO A 515 11.66 24.05 -17.02
C PRO A 515 10.16 24.35 -17.09
N LYS A 516 9.69 25.07 -16.08
CA LYS A 516 8.42 25.79 -16.13
C LYS A 516 8.34 26.62 -17.42
N ASP A 517 7.11 26.84 -17.89
CA ASP A 517 6.79 27.60 -19.10
C ASP A 517 7.19 26.89 -20.41
N THR A 518 7.66 25.64 -20.35
CA THR A 518 7.76 24.76 -21.53
C THR A 518 6.35 24.44 -22.04
N TYR A 519 6.16 24.59 -23.36
CA TYR A 519 4.91 24.23 -24.03
C TYR A 519 5.06 22.88 -24.73
N PHE A 520 3.98 22.10 -24.74
CA PHE A 520 3.91 20.83 -25.44
C PHE A 520 2.66 20.81 -26.32
N GLN A 521 2.81 20.39 -27.57
CA GLN A 521 1.71 20.30 -28.54
C GLN A 521 1.60 18.87 -29.02
N GLY A 522 0.38 18.34 -29.12
CA GLY A 522 0.14 17.02 -29.65
C GLY A 522 -1.26 16.87 -30.22
N ARG A 523 -1.49 15.70 -30.81
CA ARG A 523 -2.72 15.35 -31.50
C ARG A 523 -3.29 14.05 -30.96
N ILE A 524 -4.60 14.03 -30.77
CA ILE A 524 -5.37 12.82 -30.49
C ILE A 524 -6.20 12.52 -31.74
N ARG A 525 -6.12 11.31 -32.29
CA ARG A 525 -6.99 10.88 -33.38
C ARG A 525 -8.04 9.93 -32.85
N PHE A 526 -9.22 9.98 -33.44
CA PHE A 526 -10.32 9.09 -33.07
C PHE A 526 -11.11 8.63 -34.30
N SER A 527 -11.70 7.45 -34.19
CA SER A 527 -12.48 6.83 -35.25
C SER A 527 -13.77 6.25 -34.70
N ASN A 528 -14.88 6.41 -35.41
CA ASN A 528 -16.18 5.83 -35.07
C ASN A 528 -16.64 6.10 -33.63
N LEU A 529 -16.50 7.32 -33.11
CA LEU A 529 -17.03 7.69 -31.80
C LEU A 529 -18.47 8.19 -31.89
N ALA A 530 -19.32 7.76 -30.97
CA ALA A 530 -20.62 8.40 -30.80
C ALA A 530 -20.47 9.83 -30.22
N GLN A 531 -21.51 10.67 -30.35
CA GLN A 531 -21.45 12.05 -29.85
C GLN A 531 -21.17 12.14 -28.35
N ASP A 532 -21.76 11.23 -27.56
CA ASP A 532 -21.55 11.14 -26.12
C ASP A 532 -20.12 10.69 -25.76
N GLU A 533 -19.56 9.75 -26.54
CA GLU A 533 -18.19 9.28 -26.37
C GLU A 533 -17.15 10.36 -26.68
N LEU A 534 -17.34 11.11 -27.78
CA LEU A 534 -16.52 12.27 -28.12
C LEU A 534 -16.67 13.37 -27.05
N GLY A 535 -17.89 13.60 -26.56
CA GLY A 535 -18.16 14.55 -25.48
C GLY A 535 -17.42 14.21 -24.18
N LEU A 536 -17.42 12.93 -23.78
CA LEU A 536 -16.67 12.46 -22.62
C LEU A 536 -15.15 12.62 -22.82
N LEU A 537 -14.62 12.27 -24.00
CA LEU A 537 -13.20 12.46 -24.32
C LEU A 537 -12.79 13.94 -24.22
N LEU A 538 -13.57 14.84 -24.83
CA LEU A 538 -13.32 16.28 -24.78
C LEU A 538 -13.42 16.81 -23.35
N TRP A 539 -14.40 16.37 -22.56
CA TRP A 539 -14.50 16.79 -21.16
C TRP A 539 -13.33 16.27 -20.32
N ALA A 540 -12.85 15.05 -20.57
CA ALA A 540 -11.67 14.49 -19.91
C ALA A 540 -10.36 15.24 -20.24
N ILE A 541 -10.28 15.85 -21.43
CA ILE A 541 -9.16 16.71 -21.84
C ILE A 541 -9.30 18.11 -21.22
N MET A 542 -10.47 18.72 -21.35
CA MET A 542 -10.70 20.13 -21.05
C MET A 542 -11.00 20.42 -19.58
N LEU A 543 -11.69 19.49 -18.89
CA LEU A 543 -12.23 19.64 -17.54
C LEU A 543 -13.02 20.96 -17.38
N GLU A 544 -13.06 21.54 -16.18
CA GLU A 544 -13.62 22.87 -15.93
C GLU A 544 -12.57 23.98 -16.06
N ALA A 545 -13.02 25.23 -16.20
CA ALA A 545 -12.13 26.37 -16.20
C ALA A 545 -11.21 26.33 -14.96
N GLU A 546 -9.96 26.74 -15.13
CA GLU A 546 -8.90 26.73 -14.09
C GLU A 546 -8.39 25.36 -13.64
N SER A 547 -8.97 24.27 -14.13
CA SER A 547 -8.48 22.92 -13.86
C SER A 547 -7.06 22.74 -14.38
N LYS A 548 -6.26 22.01 -13.62
CA LYS A 548 -4.89 21.64 -13.93
C LYS A 548 -4.82 20.13 -14.04
N VAL A 549 -3.79 19.65 -14.73
CA VAL A 549 -3.50 18.22 -14.83
C VAL A 549 -2.06 17.95 -14.37
N GLN A 550 -1.77 16.72 -13.96
CA GLN A 550 -0.43 16.34 -13.51
C GLN A 550 0.09 15.13 -14.28
N ILE A 551 1.27 15.27 -14.88
CA ILE A 551 1.92 14.24 -15.69
C ILE A 551 3.37 14.01 -15.26
N GLY A 552 3.91 12.84 -15.56
CA GLY A 552 5.30 12.52 -15.24
C GLY A 552 5.56 12.08 -13.79
N LYS A 553 6.85 11.99 -13.42
CA LYS A 553 7.29 11.64 -12.06
C LYS A 553 7.38 12.89 -11.18
N GLY A 554 7.66 12.72 -9.89
CA GLY A 554 7.80 13.84 -8.95
C GLY A 554 6.48 14.49 -8.53
N LYS A 555 5.32 13.91 -8.88
CA LYS A 555 3.99 14.40 -8.48
C LYS A 555 3.84 14.71 -6.98
N PRO A 556 4.33 13.85 -6.05
CA PRO A 556 4.24 14.13 -4.62
C PRO A 556 5.01 15.39 -4.18
N TYR A 557 5.93 15.88 -5.00
CA TYR A 557 6.81 17.02 -4.76
C TYR A 557 6.38 18.26 -5.57
N GLY A 558 5.20 18.24 -6.20
CA GLY A 558 4.64 19.38 -6.93
C GLY A 558 5.07 19.48 -8.41
N TYR A 559 5.91 18.58 -8.91
CA TYR A 559 6.34 18.59 -10.32
C TYR A 559 5.25 18.13 -11.30
N GLY A 560 5.41 18.47 -12.57
CA GLY A 560 4.59 17.94 -13.66
C GLY A 560 3.19 18.54 -13.78
N ARG A 561 2.93 19.69 -13.13
CA ARG A 561 1.67 20.42 -13.25
C ARG A 561 1.57 21.12 -14.61
N MET A 562 0.50 20.83 -15.33
CA MET A 562 0.23 21.38 -16.66
C MET A 562 -1.08 22.15 -16.67
N LYS A 563 -1.12 23.22 -17.47
CA LYS A 563 -2.33 23.98 -17.78
C LYS A 563 -2.65 23.86 -19.26
N LEU A 564 -3.88 23.49 -19.56
CA LEU A 564 -4.38 23.47 -20.94
C LEU A 564 -4.59 24.88 -21.47
N LYS A 565 -4.11 25.12 -22.70
CA LYS A 565 -4.50 26.28 -23.50
C LYS A 565 -5.82 25.98 -24.19
N ARG A 566 -6.93 26.38 -23.58
CA ARG A 566 -8.28 26.06 -24.05
C ARG A 566 -8.56 26.65 -25.42
N GLU A 567 -8.04 27.86 -25.65
CA GLU A 567 -8.09 28.57 -26.93
C GLU A 567 -7.34 27.85 -28.07
N GLU A 568 -6.44 26.91 -27.74
CA GLU A 568 -5.67 26.11 -28.69
C GLU A 568 -6.15 24.64 -28.73
N VAL A 569 -7.38 24.35 -28.28
CA VAL A 569 -8.04 23.05 -28.50
C VAL A 569 -8.81 23.12 -29.82
N ILE A 570 -8.30 22.45 -30.83
CA ILE A 570 -8.88 22.46 -32.18
C ILE A 570 -9.45 21.08 -32.48
N LEU A 571 -10.78 20.98 -32.56
CA LEU A 571 -11.48 19.78 -32.98
C LEU A 571 -11.70 19.82 -34.49
N GLN A 572 -11.26 18.78 -35.18
CA GLN A 572 -11.48 18.56 -36.62
C GLN A 572 -12.23 17.25 -36.82
N LEU A 573 -13.33 17.30 -37.56
CA LEU A 573 -14.18 16.15 -37.90
C LEU A 573 -14.00 15.79 -39.36
N GLU A 574 -13.93 14.51 -39.68
CA GLU A 574 -13.91 14.04 -41.06
C GLU A 574 -15.32 14.07 -41.66
N ASP A 575 -15.49 14.75 -42.79
CA ASP A 575 -16.64 14.58 -43.66
C ASP A 575 -16.36 13.43 -44.63
N LEU A 576 -16.95 12.27 -44.34
CA LEU A 576 -16.75 11.06 -45.12
C LEU A 576 -17.32 11.16 -46.54
N ALA A 577 -18.39 11.93 -46.74
CA ALA A 577 -18.99 12.13 -48.05
C ALA A 577 -18.08 12.99 -48.96
N ILE A 578 -17.34 13.94 -48.38
CA ILE A 578 -16.31 14.69 -49.11
C ILE A 578 -15.05 13.84 -49.28
N LYS A 579 -14.61 13.14 -48.24
CA LYS A 579 -13.38 12.32 -48.22
C LYS A 579 -13.42 11.17 -49.24
N TYR A 580 -14.55 10.47 -49.32
CA TYR A 580 -14.77 9.29 -50.15
C TYR A 580 -15.83 9.50 -51.24
N GLY A 581 -16.17 10.76 -51.55
CA GLY A 581 -17.24 11.11 -52.49
C GLY A 581 -17.06 10.55 -53.90
N SER A 582 -17.98 10.90 -54.80
CA SER A 582 -18.15 10.31 -56.15
C SER A 582 -16.97 10.44 -57.14
N ARG A 583 -15.81 10.93 -56.70
CA ARG A 583 -14.59 11.04 -57.51
C ARG A 583 -13.59 9.99 -57.06
N LEU A 584 -12.91 9.34 -58.00
CA LEU A 584 -11.77 8.43 -57.77
C LEU A 584 -10.52 9.14 -57.19
N THR A 585 -10.70 10.32 -56.57
CA THR A 585 -9.64 11.19 -56.05
C THR A 585 -9.99 11.60 -54.63
N PHE A 586 -9.05 11.41 -53.70
CA PHE A 586 -9.18 11.89 -52.32
C PHE A 586 -9.22 13.41 -52.30
N ALA A 587 -10.30 13.99 -51.77
CA ALA A 587 -10.34 15.42 -51.47
C ALA A 587 -9.36 15.71 -50.33
N SER A 588 -8.56 16.78 -50.42
CA SER A 588 -7.67 17.20 -49.34
C SER A 588 -8.39 18.01 -48.25
N ASP A 589 -9.54 18.59 -48.56
CA ASP A 589 -10.32 19.47 -47.68
C ASP A 589 -11.60 18.79 -47.16
N TYR A 590 -11.41 17.66 -46.48
CA TYR A 590 -12.51 16.88 -45.88
C TYR A 590 -12.66 17.13 -44.38
N LEU A 591 -11.84 17.99 -43.79
CA LEU A 591 -11.85 18.26 -42.36
C LEU A 591 -12.74 19.48 -42.05
N LYS A 592 -13.72 19.29 -41.18
CA LYS A 592 -14.62 20.34 -40.72
C LYS A 592 -14.29 20.72 -39.27
N PRO A 593 -14.19 22.01 -38.93
CA PRO A 593 -14.01 22.43 -37.55
C PRO A 593 -15.25 22.05 -36.72
N GLY A 594 -15.03 21.46 -35.55
CA GLY A 594 -16.07 21.14 -34.57
C GLY A 594 -16.02 22.08 -33.37
N CYS A 595 -17.16 22.23 -32.68
CA CYS A 595 -17.24 22.96 -31.41
C CYS A 595 -17.15 21.97 -30.24
N PRO A 596 -16.05 21.95 -29.45
CA PRO A 596 -15.88 21.01 -28.34
C PRO A 596 -17.01 21.05 -27.31
N GLU A 597 -17.45 22.25 -26.93
CA GLU A 597 -18.47 22.48 -25.90
C GLU A 597 -19.82 21.84 -26.26
N LYS A 598 -20.18 21.84 -27.55
CA LYS A 598 -21.40 21.19 -28.05
C LYS A 598 -21.41 19.70 -27.71
N TYR A 599 -20.29 19.01 -27.92
CA TYR A 599 -20.18 17.58 -27.67
C TYR A 599 -20.12 17.28 -26.17
N ILE A 600 -19.44 18.11 -25.38
CA ILE A 600 -19.43 17.99 -23.92
C ILE A 600 -20.86 18.09 -23.36
N GLN A 601 -21.66 19.06 -23.84
CA GLN A 601 -23.06 19.20 -23.45
C GLN A 601 -23.91 18.01 -23.91
N ALA A 602 -23.65 17.47 -25.11
CA ALA A 602 -24.32 16.27 -25.60
C ALA A 602 -24.07 15.06 -24.69
N TYR A 603 -22.83 14.87 -24.19
CA TYR A 603 -22.52 13.84 -23.21
C TYR A 603 -23.30 14.03 -21.90
N TRP A 604 -23.33 15.24 -21.33
CA TRP A 604 -24.09 15.51 -20.11
C TRP A 604 -25.59 15.23 -20.29
N LYS A 605 -26.16 15.66 -21.42
CA LYS A 605 -27.54 15.40 -21.77
C LYS A 605 -27.82 13.91 -21.91
N TYR A 606 -26.93 13.17 -22.59
CA TYR A 606 -27.05 11.73 -22.75
C TYR A 606 -27.01 10.99 -21.40
N MET A 607 -26.12 11.39 -20.47
CA MET A 607 -26.08 10.83 -19.12
C MET A 607 -27.39 11.06 -18.34
N GLN A 608 -27.95 12.25 -18.47
CA GLN A 608 -29.22 12.59 -17.83
C GLN A 608 -30.41 11.83 -18.45
N GLU A 609 -30.49 11.77 -19.78
CA GLU A 609 -31.63 11.17 -20.48
C GLU A 609 -31.61 9.64 -20.39
N LYS A 610 -30.46 9.01 -20.64
CA LYS A 610 -30.34 7.55 -20.69
C LYS A 610 -30.23 6.91 -19.31
N TYR A 611 -29.43 7.51 -18.42
CA TYR A 611 -29.11 6.91 -17.12
C TYR A 611 -29.74 7.63 -15.92
N GLN A 612 -30.39 8.78 -16.14
CA GLN A 612 -30.94 9.64 -15.08
C GLN A 612 -29.85 10.06 -14.08
N ILE A 613 -28.68 10.42 -14.63
CA ILE A 613 -27.50 10.88 -13.87
C ILE A 613 -27.15 12.31 -14.31
N ASP A 614 -27.23 13.26 -13.39
CA ASP A 614 -26.52 14.53 -13.55
C ASP A 614 -25.07 14.32 -13.13
N ILE A 615 -24.24 13.93 -14.10
CA ILE A 615 -22.84 13.53 -13.87
C ILE A 615 -22.01 14.61 -13.16
N ARG A 616 -22.38 15.88 -13.30
CA ARG A 616 -21.67 16.99 -12.65
C ARG A 616 -21.97 17.10 -11.14
N GLN A 617 -23.09 16.53 -10.70
CA GLN A 617 -23.50 16.51 -9.29
C GLN A 617 -23.03 15.25 -8.56
N GLU A 618 -22.43 14.30 -9.26
CA GLU A 618 -21.93 13.08 -8.65
C GLU A 618 -20.75 13.37 -7.69
N PRO A 619 -20.77 12.84 -6.43
CA PRO A 619 -19.77 13.19 -5.42
C PRO A 619 -18.32 12.90 -5.81
N HIS A 620 -18.08 11.82 -6.55
CA HIS A 620 -16.76 11.43 -7.02
C HIS A 620 -16.24 12.38 -8.11
N VAL A 621 -17.11 12.87 -9.01
CA VAL A 621 -16.78 13.89 -10.01
C VAL A 621 -16.48 15.22 -9.34
N GLN A 622 -17.31 15.66 -8.39
CA GLN A 622 -17.05 16.89 -7.64
C GLN A 622 -15.72 16.84 -6.89
N SER A 623 -15.43 15.72 -6.22
CA SER A 623 -14.15 15.51 -5.54
C SER A 623 -12.97 15.57 -6.51
N PHE A 624 -13.11 14.94 -7.68
CA PHE A 624 -12.08 14.99 -8.72
C PHE A 624 -11.83 16.40 -9.23
N LEU A 625 -12.89 17.16 -9.52
CA LEU A 625 -12.78 18.55 -9.98
C LEU A 625 -12.23 19.49 -8.89
N MET A 626 -12.58 19.28 -7.61
CA MET A 626 -11.97 19.99 -6.49
C MET A 626 -10.45 19.76 -6.44
N MET A 627 -10.01 18.51 -6.52
CA MET A 627 -8.57 18.18 -6.57
C MET A 627 -7.90 18.74 -7.85
N ALA A 628 -8.62 18.79 -8.97
CA ALA A 628 -8.11 19.33 -10.23
C ALA A 628 -7.86 20.85 -10.18
N LYS A 629 -8.50 21.58 -9.26
CA LYS A 629 -8.36 23.04 -9.11
C LYS A 629 -7.47 23.46 -7.96
N GLN A 630 -7.55 22.74 -6.83
CA GLN A 630 -6.92 23.15 -5.57
C GLN A 630 -5.40 22.96 -5.61
N VAL A 631 -4.68 24.05 -5.30
CA VAL A 631 -3.24 24.01 -4.99
C VAL A 631 -3.08 24.21 -3.49
N LEU A 632 -2.39 23.29 -2.82
CA LEU A 632 -2.15 23.28 -1.37
C LEU A 632 -0.69 23.60 -1.06
N ARG A 633 -0.41 24.05 0.17
CA ARG A 633 0.96 24.34 0.61
C ARG A 633 1.72 23.04 0.90
N ASN A 634 3.04 23.06 0.70
CA ASN A 634 3.90 21.89 0.89
C ASN A 634 3.76 21.26 2.28
N GLU A 635 3.66 22.08 3.33
CA GLU A 635 3.54 21.64 4.72
C GLU A 635 2.22 20.92 4.99
N GLN A 636 1.16 21.23 4.23
CA GLN A 636 -0.16 20.61 4.39
C GLN A 636 -0.18 19.20 3.81
N VAL A 637 0.55 18.94 2.73
CA VAL A 637 0.44 17.74 1.90
C VAL A 637 1.79 17.01 1.74
N ARG A 638 2.66 17.03 2.74
CA ARG A 638 3.89 16.21 2.74
C ARG A 638 3.65 14.76 3.19
N TYR A 639 4.59 13.88 2.86
CA TYR A 639 4.65 12.54 3.45
C TYR A 639 4.87 12.61 4.97
N MET A 640 4.33 11.63 5.70
CA MET A 640 4.63 11.46 7.12
C MET A 640 6.11 11.13 7.33
N GLU A 641 6.64 11.56 8.47
CA GLU A 641 8.03 11.31 8.85
C GLU A 641 8.15 10.33 10.02
N ILE A 642 9.18 9.47 9.95
CA ILE A 642 9.50 8.52 11.03
C ILE A 642 10.15 9.23 12.22
N GLU A 643 10.90 10.30 11.96
CA GLU A 643 11.58 11.11 12.98
C GLU A 643 11.41 12.61 12.65
N ARG A 644 10.24 13.17 12.91
CA ARG A 644 10.02 14.61 12.82
C ARG A 644 10.49 15.28 14.10
N GLN A 645 11.32 16.30 14.00
CA GLN A 645 11.63 17.16 15.14
C GLN A 645 10.51 18.19 15.28
N ALA A 646 9.74 18.09 16.34
CA ALA A 646 8.74 19.09 16.71
C ALA A 646 8.94 19.41 18.20
N ASN A 647 9.11 20.69 18.53
CA ASN A 647 9.29 21.16 19.91
C ASN A 647 10.43 20.47 20.68
N GLY A 648 11.54 20.14 20.00
CA GLY A 648 12.69 19.46 20.62
C GLY A 648 12.53 17.94 20.83
N GLU A 649 11.35 17.37 20.54
CA GLU A 649 11.10 15.93 20.63
C GLU A 649 11.09 15.25 19.26
N LYS A 650 11.61 14.03 19.19
CA LYS A 650 11.49 13.17 18.00
C LYS A 650 10.14 12.47 18.00
N ASN A 651 9.27 12.85 17.08
CA ASN A 651 7.95 12.24 16.91
C ASN A 651 7.91 11.34 15.66
N ASN A 652 7.31 10.16 15.78
CA ASN A 652 7.06 9.26 14.66
C ASN A 652 5.58 9.39 14.27
N GLU A 653 5.32 10.06 13.15
CA GLU A 653 3.97 10.41 12.71
C GLU A 653 3.15 9.17 12.29
N TYR A 654 3.83 8.10 11.85
CA TYR A 654 3.16 6.83 11.51
C TYR A 654 2.58 6.10 12.72
N LYS A 655 3.07 6.37 13.93
CA LYS A 655 2.52 5.74 15.16
C LYS A 655 1.09 6.18 15.45
N GLY A 656 0.65 7.32 14.91
CA GLY A 656 -0.71 7.81 15.12
C GLY A 656 -1.77 7.05 14.35
N LEU A 657 -1.39 6.26 13.32
CA LEU A 657 -2.30 5.57 12.40
C LEU A 657 -3.47 6.46 11.92
N HIS A 658 -3.19 7.74 11.68
CA HIS A 658 -4.22 8.72 11.36
C HIS A 658 -4.84 8.43 9.98
N PRO A 659 -6.17 8.26 9.88
CA PRO A 659 -6.85 8.14 8.60
C PRO A 659 -6.73 9.43 7.77
N LEU A 660 -6.91 9.31 6.45
CA LEU A 660 -7.07 10.48 5.59
C LEU A 660 -8.47 11.07 5.72
N SER A 661 -8.55 12.40 5.81
CA SER A 661 -9.80 13.17 5.67
C SER A 661 -10.36 13.04 4.25
N SER A 662 -11.66 13.30 4.08
CA SER A 662 -12.26 13.34 2.74
C SER A 662 -11.68 14.50 1.92
N VAL A 663 -11.80 14.43 0.59
CA VAL A 663 -11.38 15.52 -0.30
C VAL A 663 -12.10 16.82 0.05
N LYS A 664 -13.42 16.73 0.28
CA LYS A 664 -14.26 17.87 0.66
C LYS A 664 -13.80 18.50 1.97
N ASP A 665 -13.54 17.71 3.00
CA ASP A 665 -13.07 18.20 4.31
C ASP A 665 -11.72 18.91 4.20
N VAL A 666 -10.81 18.39 3.38
CA VAL A 666 -9.50 19.02 3.14
C VAL A 666 -9.67 20.39 2.48
N VAL A 667 -10.52 20.48 1.46
CA VAL A 667 -10.77 21.73 0.71
C VAL A 667 -11.52 22.76 1.56
N GLU A 668 -12.49 22.32 2.36
CA GLU A 668 -13.25 23.18 3.27
C GLU A 668 -12.48 23.55 4.56
N GLY A 669 -11.26 23.06 4.73
CA GLY A 669 -10.45 23.30 5.93
C GLY A 669 -10.96 22.60 7.19
N LYS A 670 -11.90 21.67 7.06
CA LYS A 670 -12.45 20.82 8.13
C LYS A 670 -11.55 19.60 8.35
N VAL A 671 -10.25 19.82 8.52
CA VAL A 671 -9.34 18.71 8.78
C VAL A 671 -9.62 18.18 10.19
N VAL A 672 -9.61 16.85 10.34
CA VAL A 672 -9.81 16.23 11.65
C VAL A 672 -8.61 16.61 12.51
N ARG A 673 -8.86 17.39 13.56
CA ARG A 673 -7.84 17.81 14.54
C ARG A 673 -6.98 16.62 14.92
N ARG A 674 -5.71 16.64 14.49
CA ARG A 674 -4.72 15.68 14.95
C ARG A 674 -4.45 16.01 16.41
N ALA A 675 -4.95 15.19 17.32
CA ALA A 675 -4.59 15.31 18.73
C ALA A 675 -3.07 15.17 18.85
N THR A 676 -2.36 16.30 18.95
CA THR A 676 -0.99 16.33 19.43
C THR A 676 -1.03 15.64 20.79
N VAL A 677 -0.28 14.55 20.94
CA VAL A 677 -0.20 13.79 22.19
C VAL A 677 0.36 14.74 23.27
N ARG A 678 -0.52 15.46 23.98
CA ARG A 678 -0.18 16.06 25.26
C ARG A 678 -0.09 14.91 26.24
N ARG A 679 1.12 14.40 26.47
CA ARG A 679 1.37 13.63 27.69
C ARG A 679 1.10 14.57 28.85
N SER A 680 0.11 14.23 29.67
CA SER A 680 -0.04 14.83 30.99
C SER A 680 1.26 14.57 31.76
N ASN A 681 1.97 15.64 32.11
CA ASN A 681 3.06 15.57 33.07
C ASN A 681 2.44 15.16 34.41
N LYS A 682 2.52 13.87 34.75
CA LYS A 682 2.57 13.46 36.15
C LYS A 682 3.99 13.75 36.63
N SER A 683 4.19 14.96 37.14
CA SER A 683 5.35 15.27 37.97
C SER A 683 5.23 14.46 39.26
N SER A 684 6.02 13.40 39.37
CA SER A 684 6.35 12.77 40.64
C SER A 684 7.28 13.71 41.40
N GLY A 685 6.69 14.61 42.19
CA GLY A 685 7.39 15.39 43.20
C GLY A 685 7.34 14.64 44.52
N SER A 686 8.50 14.18 44.98
CA SER A 686 8.70 13.74 46.36
C SER A 686 8.79 14.94 47.28
N SER A 687 7.92 15.02 48.27
CA SER A 687 8.16 15.77 49.51
C SER A 687 7.23 15.22 50.57
N GLY A 688 7.80 14.56 51.58
CA GLY A 688 7.07 14.08 52.74
C GLY A 688 6.76 15.21 53.69
N ILE A 689 5.56 15.19 54.30
CA ILE A 689 5.26 15.76 55.63
C ILE A 689 4.17 14.87 56.26
N THR A 690 4.36 14.64 57.55
CA THR A 690 3.58 13.87 58.52
C THR A 690 2.25 14.52 58.94
N GLU A 691 1.38 13.66 59.48
CA GLU A 691 0.36 13.89 60.52
C GLU A 691 -1.02 14.53 60.25
N ASN A 692 -2.03 13.75 60.68
CA ASN A 692 -3.24 14.08 61.45
C ASN A 692 -4.43 14.83 60.84
N GLY A 693 -5.56 14.09 60.80
CA GLY A 693 -6.81 14.49 61.45
C GLY A 693 -7.86 15.23 60.61
N GLY A 694 -9.11 14.76 60.65
CA GLY A 694 -10.27 15.62 60.33
C GLY A 694 -11.45 14.94 59.66
N LYS A 695 -12.53 14.74 60.42
CA LYS A 695 -13.86 14.28 60.00
C LYS A 695 -14.65 15.36 59.23
N SER A 696 -15.72 14.89 58.57
CA SER A 696 -16.98 15.60 58.24
C SER A 696 -16.95 16.47 56.98
N LYS A 697 -18.04 16.79 56.27
CA LYS A 697 -19.43 16.32 56.10
C LYS A 697 -19.97 17.18 54.93
N SER A 698 -20.90 16.63 54.13
CA SER A 698 -21.99 17.30 53.36
C SER A 698 -21.70 18.65 52.64
N SER A 699 -22.08 18.86 51.38
CA SER A 699 -23.48 19.00 50.97
C SER A 699 -23.60 19.47 49.50
N ARG A 700 -24.66 18.98 48.82
CA ARG A 700 -25.53 19.63 47.78
C ARG A 700 -24.84 20.40 46.64
N SER A 701 -25.08 20.12 45.35
CA SER A 701 -26.32 20.26 44.55
C SER A 701 -25.81 20.69 43.15
N LYS A 702 -26.29 20.31 41.97
CA LYS A 702 -27.55 19.77 41.45
C LYS A 702 -27.24 19.20 40.06
N THR A 703 -27.68 17.99 39.79
CA THR A 703 -27.89 17.47 38.44
C THR A 703 -29.29 17.90 37.99
N VAL A 704 -29.45 18.28 36.73
CA VAL A 704 -30.73 18.17 36.03
C VAL A 704 -30.47 17.32 34.81
N THR A 705 -30.91 16.07 34.92
CA THR A 705 -31.13 15.11 33.83
C THR A 705 -32.62 14.83 33.77
N GLY A 706 -33.17 14.87 32.57
CA GLY A 706 -34.35 14.12 32.13
C GLY A 706 -34.02 13.66 30.70
N CYS A 707 -34.39 12.49 30.21
CA CYS A 707 -35.42 11.55 30.65
C CYS A 707 -34.97 10.12 30.29
N GLU A 708 -35.51 9.17 31.05
CA GLU A 708 -35.28 7.74 31.04
C GLU A 708 -35.85 7.05 29.78
N ILE A 709 -35.44 5.81 29.51
CA ILE A 709 -36.33 4.64 29.52
C ILE A 709 -35.51 3.34 29.52
N SER A 710 -35.75 2.57 30.60
CA SER A 710 -35.68 1.12 30.84
C SER A 710 -34.47 0.28 30.41
N ALA A 711 -33.76 -0.19 31.43
CA ALA A 711 -33.14 -1.50 31.46
C ALA A 711 -34.19 -2.57 31.80
N THR A 712 -34.14 -3.71 31.13
CA THR A 712 -34.58 -4.99 31.68
C THR A 712 -33.40 -5.95 31.67
N ASP A 713 -33.08 -6.44 32.87
CA ASP A 713 -32.11 -7.49 33.11
C ASP A 713 -32.51 -8.77 32.37
N ASN A 714 -31.53 -9.42 31.75
CA ASN A 714 -31.52 -10.87 31.63
C ASN A 714 -30.07 -11.36 31.52
N HIS A 715 -29.64 -12.09 32.55
CA HIS A 715 -28.54 -13.04 32.48
C HIS A 715 -28.71 -13.93 31.25
N ASN A 716 -27.71 -14.00 30.37
CA ASN A 716 -27.50 -15.19 29.55
C ASN A 716 -26.06 -15.31 29.06
N GLU A 717 -25.59 -16.55 29.12
CA GLU A 717 -24.28 -17.04 28.71
C GLU A 717 -23.93 -16.61 27.28
N LEU A 718 -22.71 -16.13 27.08
CA LEU A 718 -22.13 -15.85 25.77
C LEU A 718 -21.85 -17.18 25.04
N GLN A 719 -22.86 -17.69 24.34
CA GLN A 719 -22.67 -18.73 23.34
C GLN A 719 -21.99 -18.20 22.08
N VAL A 720 -21.13 -19.06 21.54
CA VAL A 720 -20.40 -18.95 20.28
C VAL A 720 -21.39 -18.87 19.10
N LYS A 721 -21.72 -17.68 18.62
CA LYS A 721 -22.33 -17.48 17.30
C LYS A 721 -21.80 -16.20 16.67
N ASP A 722 -20.86 -16.38 15.75
CA ASP A 722 -20.62 -15.57 14.54
C ASP A 722 -19.42 -16.18 13.78
N LEU A 723 -19.63 -17.37 13.24
CA LEU A 723 -18.71 -18.00 12.29
C LEU A 723 -19.22 -17.74 10.86
N PRO A 724 -18.35 -17.41 9.90
CA PRO A 724 -18.74 -17.23 8.50
C PRO A 724 -19.50 -18.44 7.96
N ALA A 725 -20.49 -18.23 7.09
CA ALA A 725 -21.37 -19.29 6.57
C ALA A 725 -20.62 -20.49 5.94
N TRP A 726 -19.44 -20.28 5.36
CA TRP A 726 -18.59 -21.37 4.84
C TRP A 726 -18.04 -22.29 5.94
N LYS A 727 -17.83 -21.76 7.15
CA LYS A 727 -17.35 -22.48 8.32
C LYS A 727 -18.47 -23.29 8.99
N VAL A 728 -19.71 -22.79 8.94
CA VAL A 728 -20.92 -23.52 9.35
C VAL A 728 -21.23 -24.65 8.37
N LYS A 729 -21.06 -24.41 7.06
CA LYS A 729 -21.25 -25.44 6.02
C LYS A 729 -20.23 -26.59 6.13
N LEU A 730 -18.98 -26.27 6.48
CA LEU A 730 -17.93 -27.27 6.76
C LEU A 730 -18.17 -28.07 8.05
N MET A 731 -18.76 -27.48 9.08
CA MET A 731 -19.14 -28.21 10.31
C MET A 731 -20.35 -29.12 10.09
N ASN A 732 -21.32 -28.70 9.26
CA ASN A 732 -22.51 -29.50 8.99
C ASN A 732 -22.23 -30.68 8.04
N MET A 733 -21.26 -30.57 7.13
CA MET A 733 -20.86 -31.69 6.25
C MET A 733 -20.08 -32.80 6.97
N VAL A 734 -19.52 -32.54 8.16
CA VAL A 734 -18.79 -33.54 8.96
C VAL A 734 -19.75 -34.41 9.80
N ASN A 735 -20.99 -33.96 10.03
CA ASN A 735 -21.96 -34.65 10.88
C ASN A 735 -22.96 -35.55 10.13
N THR A 736 -22.91 -35.62 8.81
CA THR A 736 -23.70 -36.57 8.02
C THR A 736 -22.76 -37.44 7.19
N GLY A 737 -22.13 -38.40 7.86
CA GLY A 737 -21.55 -39.54 7.16
C GLY A 737 -22.66 -40.39 6.54
N LYS A 738 -22.93 -40.17 5.25
CA LYS A 738 -23.45 -41.18 4.34
C LYS A 738 -22.77 -40.99 2.99
N ASN A 739 -22.09 -42.05 2.56
CA ASN A 739 -21.61 -42.25 1.21
C ASN A 739 -22.78 -42.10 0.24
N ASP A 740 -22.62 -41.24 -0.76
CA ASP A 740 -22.69 -41.57 -2.19
C ASP A 740 -21.99 -40.45 -2.99
#